data_AF-A0A8H8SR84-F1
#
_entry.id   AF-A0A8H8SR84-F1
#
_cell.length_a   1.000
_cell.length_b   1.000
_cell.length_c   1.000
_cell.angle_alpha   90.00
_cell.angle_beta   90.00
_cell.angle_gamma   90.00
#
_symmetry.space_group_name_H-M   'P 1'
#
loop_
_entity.id
_entity.type
_entity.pdbx_description
1 polymer ?
#
loop_
_entity_poly.entity_id
_entity_poly.type
_entity_poly.pdbx_seq_one_letter_code
_entity_poly.pdbx_strand_id
1 'polypeptide(L)'
;MRQEKCDRRHFKRMQFPPFDNEEPPLDYGDNILDVDPLEAIQLNLNEEEDSPIFEWFYDHRPLVDTPSVSGEAYRFWSLDLPVMTNLLQCLVSLRQKIVLYGESPDMAIPGGPKSEPLYHDMEAFDKDSNELNDINKVIIPVQLPSPFCPYLSIPRAKNVYIRTDDPDLPAFYFDPLVNPISNYAVVARNAPLISHEDEVFGPNGADDYEWELSDDVGLFLSDSPLENDRAANAIALWWAPAPYDTWLGHTRHAQDVRLVKNRYLEHCPPNQVTKLPKAMTKKSLFRQLKSTKFFQTTKLDWVEAGLQVCRQGYNMLDFSIHHKNLNYLHLDYNMNLARKKSHFGNAFYLCSETLRLTKLVVDVHVQFRLGTVNAFQLADALQYTPVHVGALIDMYRPKYKLMCQVRMCKDLKHLMYYRINTGPVGKGPGCGFWVLGWRSDCFPCVILSLFLNNGNLLAHQFEGPNSKGIAKPVTKQRVESHFDLELCAAVTHDILNTMPESIKQNKAKMIIQHLSKAWRWWKANIPWKSLACWSQSKTSSSDTSSPRPIGISSKEAVAIYTATVHWLEARKSTSVPFPPLSYKRGTKLLVLALGKLKEAYSVKSRLNQSQREELALIEQAYNNPHECLSRIKRLSLTQCAFVESDIYFFNTYDKLIPCYDIEPMEKIANAYLDQFLFLKADKRGLLPAWNRPADAEPTRLLVDKWRQGINNLNDIWATSEGESNVLMDNVL
;
A
#
# COMPACT_ATOMS: atom_id res chain seq x y z
N MET A 1 32.10 -20.56 -5.59
CA MET A 1 31.22 -19.48 -6.14
C MET A 1 31.95 -18.16 -6.33
N ARG A 2 32.42 -17.49 -5.25
CA ARG A 2 33.14 -16.20 -5.39
C ARG A 2 34.47 -16.35 -6.14
N GLN A 3 35.27 -17.34 -5.78
CA GLN A 3 36.51 -17.70 -6.49
C GLN A 3 36.22 -18.01 -7.96
N GLU A 4 35.35 -18.99 -8.25
CA GLU A 4 34.94 -19.31 -9.62
C GLU A 4 34.49 -18.11 -10.47
N LYS A 5 33.76 -17.16 -9.87
CA LYS A 5 33.32 -15.94 -10.55
C LYS A 5 34.47 -14.96 -10.80
N CYS A 6 35.46 -14.92 -9.91
CA CYS A 6 36.68 -14.14 -10.07
C CYS A 6 37.57 -14.72 -11.17
N ASP A 7 37.72 -16.05 -11.18
CA ASP A 7 38.68 -16.75 -12.03
C ASP A 7 38.18 -16.91 -13.47
N ARG A 8 36.86 -17.05 -13.67
CA ARG A 8 36.25 -17.14 -15.00
C ARG A 8 36.26 -15.78 -15.72
N ARG A 9 36.92 -15.73 -16.88
CA ARG A 9 36.89 -14.56 -17.79
C ARG A 9 35.50 -14.25 -18.34
N HIS A 10 34.71 -15.27 -18.70
CA HIS A 10 33.35 -15.10 -19.22
C HIS A 10 32.40 -16.15 -18.62
N PHE A 11 31.41 -15.68 -17.86
CA PHE A 11 30.35 -16.53 -17.33
C PHE A 11 29.11 -16.44 -18.23
N LYS A 12 28.86 -17.47 -19.04
CA LYS A 12 27.63 -17.56 -19.86
C LYS A 12 26.47 -18.04 -19.00
N ARG A 13 25.41 -17.24 -18.89
CA ARG A 13 24.16 -17.64 -18.24
C ARG A 13 23.33 -18.54 -19.18
N MET A 14 22.64 -19.50 -18.59
CA MET A 14 21.66 -20.35 -19.28
C MET A 14 20.50 -19.53 -19.88
N GLN A 15 19.99 -19.96 -21.03
CA GLN A 15 18.84 -19.30 -21.66
C GLN A 15 17.53 -19.76 -21.02
N PHE A 16 16.55 -18.86 -20.95
CA PHE A 16 15.23 -19.12 -20.39
C PHE A 16 14.14 -18.76 -21.42
N PRO A 17 13.13 -19.62 -21.64
CA PRO A 17 13.01 -21.00 -21.15
C PRO A 17 14.13 -21.93 -21.69
N PRO A 18 14.46 -23.02 -20.99
CA PRO A 18 15.55 -23.93 -21.39
C PRO A 18 15.26 -24.74 -22.66
N PHE A 19 14.01 -25.17 -22.84
CA PHE A 19 13.51 -25.94 -23.97
C PHE A 19 12.49 -25.11 -24.74
N ASP A 20 12.30 -25.42 -26.03
CA ASP A 20 11.33 -24.71 -26.87
C ASP A 20 9.88 -25.05 -26.46
N ASN A 21 8.93 -24.21 -26.84
CA ASN A 21 7.51 -24.34 -26.46
C ASN A 21 6.86 -25.59 -27.07
N GLU A 22 7.30 -26.00 -28.26
CA GLU A 22 6.75 -27.13 -29.02
C GLU A 22 7.50 -28.45 -28.76
N GLU A 23 8.61 -28.41 -28.00
CA GLU A 23 9.38 -29.61 -27.66
C GLU A 23 8.67 -30.39 -26.53
N PRO A 24 8.34 -31.68 -26.74
CA PRO A 24 7.75 -32.50 -25.69
C PRO A 24 8.74 -32.70 -24.52
N PRO A 25 8.25 -32.87 -23.29
CA PRO A 25 9.12 -33.16 -22.15
C PRO A 25 9.89 -34.46 -22.39
N LEU A 26 11.21 -34.40 -22.19
CA LEU A 26 12.11 -35.54 -22.33
C LEU A 26 11.71 -36.68 -21.41
N ASP A 27 11.84 -37.91 -21.90
CA ASP A 27 11.70 -39.11 -21.07
C ASP A 27 12.99 -39.36 -20.28
N TYR A 28 12.84 -39.71 -19.01
CA TYR A 28 13.95 -39.95 -18.09
C TYR A 28 14.69 -41.25 -18.43
N GLY A 29 13.93 -42.31 -18.76
CA GLY A 29 14.48 -43.63 -19.08
C GLY A 29 15.42 -43.61 -20.28
N ASP A 30 15.01 -42.91 -21.35
CA ASP A 30 15.75 -42.93 -22.61
C ASP A 30 16.94 -41.94 -22.64
N ASN A 31 16.84 -40.81 -21.92
CA ASN A 31 17.79 -39.70 -22.09
C ASN A 31 18.68 -39.41 -20.87
N ILE A 32 18.26 -39.79 -19.66
CA ILE A 32 18.90 -39.32 -18.41
C ILE A 32 19.41 -40.47 -17.57
N LEU A 33 18.77 -41.64 -17.62
CA LEU A 33 19.09 -42.78 -16.76
C LEU A 33 20.54 -43.26 -16.92
N ASP A 34 21.04 -43.30 -18.16
CA ASP A 34 22.37 -43.82 -18.49
C ASP A 34 23.48 -42.74 -18.49
N VAL A 35 23.13 -41.48 -18.19
CA VAL A 35 24.09 -40.36 -18.23
C VAL A 35 24.62 -40.07 -16.82
N ASP A 36 25.93 -40.21 -16.66
CA ASP A 36 26.61 -39.85 -15.42
C ASP A 36 26.52 -38.33 -15.18
N PRO A 37 26.15 -37.89 -13.97
CA PRO A 37 26.07 -36.47 -13.67
C PRO A 37 27.44 -35.80 -13.67
N LEU A 38 27.46 -34.54 -14.10
CA LEU A 38 28.60 -33.64 -13.94
C LEU A 38 28.92 -33.43 -12.44
N GLU A 39 30.18 -33.10 -12.17
CA GLU A 39 30.68 -32.83 -10.83
C GLU A 39 29.90 -31.71 -10.13
N ALA A 40 29.56 -31.96 -8.86
CA ALA A 40 28.86 -30.99 -8.02
C ALA A 40 29.80 -29.89 -7.53
N ILE A 41 29.23 -28.80 -7.01
CA ILE A 41 30.04 -27.74 -6.39
C ILE A 41 30.50 -28.22 -5.00
N GLN A 42 31.74 -28.65 -4.90
CA GLN A 42 32.42 -28.97 -3.65
C GLN A 42 33.57 -27.99 -3.41
N LEU A 43 33.81 -27.66 -2.15
CA LEU A 43 34.98 -26.91 -1.71
C LEU A 43 36.08 -27.92 -1.47
N ASN A 44 37.30 -27.61 -1.91
CA ASN A 44 38.47 -28.41 -1.57
C ASN A 44 38.76 -28.19 -0.08
N LEU A 45 38.43 -29.19 0.73
CA LEU A 45 38.71 -29.20 2.17
C LEU A 45 40.16 -29.61 2.41
N ASN A 46 40.78 -29.06 3.46
CA ASN A 46 42.15 -29.43 3.84
C ASN A 46 42.13 -30.74 4.63
N GLU A 47 42.87 -31.77 4.21
CA GLU A 47 42.86 -33.09 4.85
C GLU A 47 43.29 -33.05 6.33
N GLU A 48 44.21 -32.14 6.70
CA GLU A 48 44.72 -32.02 8.08
C GLU A 48 43.82 -31.15 8.96
N GLU A 49 43.48 -29.93 8.52
CA GLU A 49 42.68 -28.98 9.31
C GLU A 49 41.20 -29.39 9.40
N ASP A 50 40.62 -29.87 8.29
CA ASP A 50 39.20 -30.23 8.18
C ASP A 50 38.94 -31.73 8.42
N SER A 51 39.93 -32.48 8.94
CA SER A 51 39.83 -33.92 9.20
C SER A 51 38.50 -34.37 9.87
N PRO A 52 37.98 -33.68 10.92
CA PRO A 52 36.70 -34.03 11.55
C PRO A 52 35.45 -34.02 10.63
N ILE A 53 35.47 -33.29 9.52
CA ILE A 53 34.33 -33.11 8.61
C ILE A 53 34.58 -33.66 7.20
N PHE A 54 35.83 -33.97 6.85
CA PHE A 54 36.27 -34.27 5.48
C PHE A 54 35.44 -35.34 4.76
N GLU A 55 35.12 -36.45 5.45
CA GLU A 55 34.49 -37.62 4.83
C GLU A 55 32.99 -37.44 4.52
N TRP A 56 32.25 -36.71 5.36
CA TRP A 56 30.78 -36.73 5.36
C TRP A 56 30.12 -35.39 5.04
N PHE A 57 30.90 -34.30 4.89
CA PHE A 57 30.36 -32.95 4.77
C PHE A 57 29.43 -32.74 3.55
N TYR A 58 29.67 -33.45 2.45
CA TYR A 58 28.91 -33.33 1.21
C TYR A 58 27.84 -34.41 1.00
N ASP A 59 27.61 -35.27 1.99
CA ASP A 59 26.55 -36.27 1.92
C ASP A 59 25.15 -35.65 1.96
N HIS A 60 24.18 -36.33 1.32
CA HIS A 60 22.78 -35.86 1.33
C HIS A 60 22.20 -35.78 2.75
N ARG A 61 22.52 -36.76 3.60
CA ARG A 61 22.21 -36.80 5.03
C ARG A 61 23.45 -37.26 5.78
N PRO A 62 24.27 -36.33 6.29
CA PRO A 62 25.50 -36.70 6.97
C PRO A 62 25.24 -37.45 8.27
N LEU A 63 26.16 -38.35 8.64
CA LEU A 63 26.22 -39.02 9.95
C LEU A 63 25.01 -39.91 10.31
N VAL A 64 24.19 -40.33 9.33
CA VAL A 64 22.98 -41.17 9.57
C VAL A 64 23.32 -42.51 10.22
N ASP A 65 24.45 -43.10 9.85
CA ASP A 65 24.90 -44.41 10.35
C ASP A 65 25.67 -44.31 11.69
N THR A 66 25.88 -43.09 12.20
CA THR A 66 26.64 -42.83 13.42
C THR A 66 25.73 -42.49 14.62
N PRO A 67 26.18 -42.69 15.88
CA PRO A 67 25.40 -42.34 17.06
C PRO A 67 25.16 -40.83 17.25
N SER A 68 25.87 -39.99 16.48
CA SER A 68 25.73 -38.53 16.50
C SER A 68 24.34 -38.05 16.08
N VAL A 69 23.53 -38.89 15.43
CA VAL A 69 22.18 -38.58 14.97
C VAL A 69 21.20 -39.69 15.37
N SER A 70 19.92 -39.37 15.49
CA SER A 70 18.84 -40.32 15.84
C SER A 70 18.49 -41.35 14.75
N GLY A 71 19.47 -41.87 14.00
CA GLY A 71 19.30 -42.80 12.87
C GLY A 71 18.48 -42.22 11.70
N GLU A 72 17.76 -43.09 10.97
CA GLU A 72 16.98 -42.71 9.77
C GLU A 72 15.89 -41.65 10.02
N ALA A 73 15.42 -41.52 11.28
CA ALA A 73 14.44 -40.50 11.65
C ALA A 73 15.01 -39.08 11.59
N TYR A 74 16.33 -38.91 11.71
CA TYR A 74 17.09 -37.67 11.54
C TYR A 74 16.48 -36.46 12.27
N ARG A 75 16.14 -36.60 13.56
CA ARG A 75 15.44 -35.57 14.35
C ARG A 75 16.34 -34.82 15.33
N PHE A 76 17.30 -35.53 15.92
CA PHE A 76 18.20 -34.98 16.94
C PHE A 76 19.63 -35.19 16.49
N TRP A 77 20.49 -34.22 16.80
CA TRP A 77 21.91 -34.29 16.55
C TRP A 77 22.69 -33.92 17.81
N SER A 78 23.82 -34.58 18.01
CA SER A 78 24.82 -34.32 19.04
C SER A 78 26.20 -34.31 18.37
N LEU A 79 26.88 -33.17 18.42
CA LEU A 79 28.18 -33.00 17.75
C LEU A 79 29.26 -32.63 18.76
N ASP A 80 30.45 -33.20 18.57
CA ASP A 80 31.61 -32.93 19.40
C ASP A 80 32.20 -31.54 19.12
N LEU A 81 32.95 -31.04 20.09
CA LEU A 81 33.59 -29.72 20.01
C LEU A 81 34.44 -29.53 18.74
N PRO A 82 35.34 -30.46 18.33
CA PRO A 82 36.17 -30.28 17.13
C PRO A 82 35.36 -30.20 15.83
N VAL A 83 34.21 -30.89 15.77
CA VAL A 83 33.32 -30.82 14.61
C VAL A 83 32.67 -29.44 14.55
N MET A 84 32.20 -28.93 15.70
CA MET A 84 31.55 -27.61 15.76
C MET A 84 32.51 -26.46 15.49
N THR A 85 33.77 -26.56 15.92
CA THR A 85 34.81 -25.56 15.64
C THR A 85 35.10 -25.49 14.14
N ASN A 86 35.26 -26.62 13.48
CA ASN A 86 35.57 -26.67 12.05
C ASN A 86 34.38 -26.19 11.21
N LEU A 87 33.15 -26.63 11.52
CA LEU A 87 31.94 -26.11 10.87
C LEU A 87 31.83 -24.58 10.99
N LEU A 88 32.19 -24.03 12.15
CA LEU A 88 32.16 -22.60 12.41
C LEU A 88 33.27 -21.85 11.65
N GLN A 89 34.46 -22.44 11.50
CA GLN A 89 35.58 -21.90 10.73
C GLN A 89 35.28 -21.89 9.22
N CYS A 90 34.75 -22.97 8.65
CA CYS A 90 34.35 -23.02 7.24
C CYS A 90 33.31 -21.93 6.88
N LEU A 91 32.52 -21.47 7.86
CA LEU A 91 31.43 -20.52 7.67
C LEU A 91 31.76 -19.08 8.11
N VAL A 92 33.04 -18.77 8.37
CA VAL A 92 33.53 -17.43 8.78
C VAL A 92 33.09 -16.31 7.83
N SER A 93 32.94 -16.61 6.53
CA SER A 93 32.48 -15.64 5.51
C SER A 93 31.01 -15.17 5.68
N LEU A 94 30.23 -15.80 6.56
CA LEU A 94 28.83 -15.44 6.85
C LEU A 94 28.65 -14.58 8.12
N ARG A 95 29.72 -14.33 8.90
CA ARG A 95 29.64 -13.62 10.19
C ARG A 95 29.51 -12.09 10.05
N GLN A 96 28.67 -11.45 10.86
CA GLN A 96 29.05 -10.58 11.99
C GLN A 96 27.92 -9.65 12.53
N LYS A 97 28.17 -9.18 13.77
CA LYS A 97 27.67 -8.07 14.61
C LYS A 97 26.19 -7.65 14.57
N ILE A 98 25.55 -7.84 15.73
CA ILE A 98 24.19 -7.42 16.07
C ILE A 98 24.26 -6.06 16.80
N VAL A 99 23.56 -5.04 16.28
CA VAL A 99 23.26 -3.82 17.04
C VAL A 99 21.75 -3.58 16.94
N LEU A 100 21.07 -3.63 18.08
CA LEU A 100 19.61 -3.59 18.19
C LEU A 100 19.17 -2.17 18.58
N TYR A 101 18.24 -1.57 17.83
CA TYR A 101 17.47 -0.40 18.25
C TYR A 101 15.98 -0.62 17.98
N GLY A 102 15.12 -0.12 18.88
CA GLY A 102 13.67 -0.38 18.92
C GLY A 102 12.85 0.37 17.87
N GLU A 103 11.75 -0.24 17.42
CA GLU A 103 10.71 0.42 16.61
C GLU A 103 9.75 1.21 17.51
N SER A 104 9.30 2.38 17.03
CA SER A 104 8.18 3.15 17.61
C SER A 104 7.14 3.42 16.50
N PRO A 105 5.83 3.45 16.81
CA PRO A 105 4.76 3.21 15.84
C PRO A 105 4.53 4.32 14.79
N ASP A 106 4.97 5.56 15.04
CA ASP A 106 4.70 6.70 14.14
C ASP A 106 5.97 7.48 13.71
N MET A 107 7.17 6.98 14.06
CA MET A 107 8.44 7.64 13.74
C MET A 107 9.32 6.75 12.86
N ALA A 108 9.74 7.27 11.71
CA ALA A 108 10.68 6.60 10.83
C ALA A 108 12.13 6.92 11.22
N ILE A 109 12.89 5.90 11.61
CA ILE A 109 14.34 5.99 11.85
C ILE A 109 15.06 6.09 10.49
N PRO A 110 16.12 6.91 10.35
CA PRO A 110 16.97 6.90 9.15
C PRO A 110 17.52 5.49 8.88
N GLY A 111 17.13 4.88 7.76
CA GLY A 111 17.49 3.50 7.40
C GLY A 111 16.55 2.40 7.90
N GLY A 112 15.51 2.74 8.68
CA GLY A 112 14.47 1.82 9.13
C GLY A 112 13.26 1.74 8.18
N PRO A 113 12.33 0.79 8.41
CA PRO A 113 11.09 0.68 7.64
C PRO A 113 10.15 1.85 7.94
N LYS A 114 9.27 2.18 6.99
CA LYS A 114 8.16 3.12 7.17
C LYS A 114 6.84 2.37 7.18
N SER A 115 6.00 2.61 8.18
CA SER A 115 4.65 2.06 8.29
C SER A 115 3.58 3.10 7.94
N GLU A 116 2.40 2.62 7.58
CA GLU A 116 1.19 3.45 7.55
C GLU A 116 0.85 3.85 9.00
N PRO A 117 0.52 5.13 9.27
CA PRO A 117 0.23 5.58 10.63
C PRO A 117 -1.00 4.84 11.17
N LEU A 118 -0.97 4.49 12.45
CA LEU A 118 -2.06 3.72 13.07
C LEU A 118 -3.35 4.54 13.22
N TYR A 119 -3.22 5.87 13.35
CA TYR A 119 -4.33 6.80 13.53
C TYR A 119 -4.21 7.92 12.49
N HIS A 120 -5.20 8.03 11.58
CA HIS A 120 -5.15 9.03 10.50
C HIS A 120 -5.91 10.33 10.81
N ASP A 121 -6.95 10.30 11.67
CA ASP A 121 -7.99 11.34 11.64
C ASP A 121 -8.33 12.00 12.99
N MET A 122 -7.79 11.55 14.12
CA MET A 122 -8.15 12.14 15.43
C MET A 122 -7.39 13.45 15.72
N GLU A 123 -6.19 13.63 15.20
CA GLU A 123 -5.35 14.80 15.51
C GLU A 123 -5.77 16.09 14.79
N ALA A 124 -6.54 16.02 13.70
CA ALA A 124 -6.93 17.22 12.95
C ALA A 124 -8.14 17.94 13.57
N PHE A 125 -9.01 17.20 14.27
CA PHE A 125 -10.21 17.74 14.90
C PHE A 125 -9.98 18.19 16.35
N ASP A 126 -9.05 17.54 17.07
CA ASP A 126 -8.75 17.84 18.49
C ASP A 126 -7.50 18.75 18.67
N LYS A 127 -7.24 19.68 17.74
CA LYS A 127 -6.23 20.74 17.98
C LYS A 127 -6.76 21.80 18.93
N ASP A 128 -7.04 21.39 20.16
CA ASP A 128 -7.23 22.31 21.25
C ASP A 128 -5.90 23.04 21.48
N SER A 129 -5.96 24.36 21.40
CA SER A 129 -4.80 25.23 21.58
C SER A 129 -4.35 25.15 23.04
N ASN A 130 -3.45 24.23 23.35
CA ASN A 130 -2.97 24.01 24.72
C ASN A 130 -1.87 25.02 25.07
N GLU A 131 -1.98 25.65 26.24
CA GLU A 131 -0.98 26.60 26.76
C GLU A 131 0.43 26.02 26.91
N LEU A 132 0.56 24.69 26.98
CA LEU A 132 1.84 23.98 27.10
C LEU A 132 2.67 24.01 25.81
N ASN A 133 2.03 24.17 24.65
CA ASN A 133 2.70 24.19 23.34
C ASN A 133 2.97 25.62 22.85
N ASP A 134 2.87 26.63 23.72
CA ASP A 134 3.15 28.02 23.40
C ASP A 134 4.65 28.21 23.10
N ILE A 135 4.96 28.70 21.90
CA ILE A 135 6.32 28.94 21.42
C ILE A 135 7.08 29.89 22.36
N ASN A 136 6.39 30.81 23.02
CA ASN A 136 7.01 31.75 23.95
C ASN A 136 7.41 31.12 25.29
N LYS A 137 6.80 29.99 25.67
CA LYS A 137 7.06 29.28 26.93
C LYS A 137 8.08 28.14 26.77
N VAL A 138 8.32 27.68 25.54
CA VAL A 138 9.22 26.54 25.25
C VAL A 138 10.61 27.05 24.87
N ILE A 139 11.61 26.71 25.69
CA ILE A 139 13.02 26.93 25.36
C ILE A 139 13.49 25.76 24.49
N ILE A 140 13.94 26.04 23.27
CA ILE A 140 14.48 25.04 22.33
C ILE A 140 16.01 25.20 22.25
N PRO A 141 16.79 24.58 23.16
CA PRO A 141 18.25 24.71 23.14
C PRO A 141 18.91 23.82 22.07
N VAL A 142 18.26 22.72 21.71
CA VAL A 142 18.72 21.75 20.71
C VAL A 142 17.53 21.32 19.87
N GLN A 143 17.68 21.28 18.56
CA GLN A 143 16.67 20.64 17.70
C GLN A 143 16.64 19.15 18.04
N LEU A 144 15.54 18.67 18.62
CA LEU A 144 15.37 17.26 18.96
C LEU A 144 15.40 16.42 17.66
N PRO A 145 16.44 15.61 17.41
CA PRO A 145 16.42 14.72 16.27
C PRO A 145 15.42 13.59 16.54
N SER A 146 14.87 13.01 15.47
CA SER A 146 13.81 12.00 15.54
C SER A 146 14.09 10.69 16.30
N PRO A 147 15.32 10.30 16.74
CA PRO A 147 15.50 9.04 17.47
C PRO A 147 15.54 9.17 19.01
N PHE A 148 15.23 10.32 19.62
CA PHE A 148 15.17 10.39 21.10
C PHE A 148 13.96 9.62 21.64
N CYS A 149 14.27 8.48 22.26
CA CYS A 149 13.34 7.44 22.72
C CYS A 149 12.41 7.93 23.87
N PRO A 150 11.20 7.36 24.03
CA PRO A 150 10.20 7.81 25.00
C PRO A 150 10.58 7.69 26.48
N TYR A 151 11.52 6.82 26.88
CA TYR A 151 12.01 6.75 28.27
C TYR A 151 13.46 6.26 28.30
N LEU A 152 14.36 7.06 28.91
CA LEU A 152 15.78 6.81 29.22
C LEU A 152 16.32 5.40 28.91
N SER A 153 17.09 5.25 27.83
CA SER A 153 17.89 4.05 27.56
C SER A 153 19.20 4.11 28.35
N ILE A 154 19.21 3.51 29.54
CA ILE A 154 20.44 3.19 30.28
C ILE A 154 21.27 2.23 29.40
N PRO A 155 22.54 2.53 29.09
CA PRO A 155 23.39 1.58 28.40
C PRO A 155 23.59 0.36 29.30
N ARG A 156 22.98 -0.78 28.94
CA ARG A 156 23.35 -2.06 29.54
C ARG A 156 24.82 -2.33 29.25
N ALA A 157 25.54 -2.82 30.26
CA ALA A 157 26.93 -3.20 30.16
C ALA A 157 27.16 -4.07 28.91
N LYS A 158 28.07 -3.64 28.03
CA LYS A 158 28.47 -4.39 26.86
C LYS A 158 29.35 -5.55 27.36
N ASN A 159 28.94 -6.78 27.08
CA ASN A 159 29.83 -7.92 27.22
C ASN A 159 31.03 -7.73 26.27
N VAL A 160 32.24 -7.78 26.82
CA VAL A 160 33.49 -7.62 26.05
C VAL A 160 34.10 -9.00 25.85
N TYR A 161 34.19 -9.43 24.59
CA TYR A 161 34.89 -10.65 24.18
C TYR A 161 35.95 -10.27 23.16
N ILE A 162 37.19 -10.68 23.42
CA ILE A 162 38.32 -10.49 22.52
C ILE A 162 38.61 -11.84 21.88
N ARG A 163 38.70 -11.85 20.56
CA ARG A 163 38.92 -13.08 19.80
C ARG A 163 40.40 -13.21 19.50
N THR A 164 40.94 -14.39 19.76
CA THR A 164 42.28 -14.80 19.32
C THR A 164 42.18 -15.29 17.86
N ASP A 165 42.95 -14.68 16.97
CA ASP A 165 43.02 -15.12 15.56
C ASP A 165 44.27 -15.98 15.30
N ASP A 166 45.32 -15.86 16.14
CA ASP A 166 46.55 -16.66 16.06
C ASP A 166 46.46 -17.90 16.99
N PRO A 167 46.60 -19.14 16.45
CA PRO A 167 46.52 -20.38 17.24
C PRO A 167 47.75 -20.65 18.09
N ASP A 168 48.88 -19.98 17.82
CA ASP A 168 50.14 -20.18 18.53
C ASP A 168 50.17 -19.49 19.91
N LEU A 169 49.22 -18.60 20.18
CA LEU A 169 49.08 -17.92 21.47
C LEU A 169 48.30 -18.81 22.45
N PRO A 170 48.64 -18.79 23.76
CA PRO A 170 47.91 -19.56 24.76
C PRO A 170 46.45 -19.12 24.85
N ALA A 171 45.57 -19.96 25.39
CA ALA A 171 44.14 -19.65 25.50
C ALA A 171 43.86 -18.50 26.49
N PHE A 172 44.71 -18.38 27.52
CA PHE A 172 44.63 -17.34 28.53
C PHE A 172 45.88 -16.46 28.48
N TYR A 173 45.79 -15.31 27.82
CA TYR A 173 46.82 -14.27 27.87
C TYR A 173 46.21 -12.88 28.00
N PHE A 174 47.04 -11.94 28.42
CA PHE A 174 46.69 -10.53 28.47
C PHE A 174 46.79 -9.93 27.06
N ASP A 175 45.66 -9.80 26.37
CA ASP A 175 45.59 -9.27 25.02
C ASP A 175 45.94 -7.76 24.97
N PRO A 176 46.68 -7.28 23.97
CA PRO A 176 47.03 -5.85 23.83
C PRO A 176 45.84 -4.89 23.75
N LEU A 177 44.64 -5.36 23.38
CA LEU A 177 43.40 -4.59 23.36
C LEU A 177 42.80 -4.37 24.76
N VAL A 178 43.23 -5.15 25.76
CA VAL A 178 42.83 -4.96 27.17
C VAL A 178 43.64 -3.81 27.74
N ASN A 179 42.93 -2.84 28.33
CA ASN A 179 43.60 -1.73 29.02
C ASN A 179 44.47 -2.28 30.17
N PRO A 180 45.76 -1.89 30.26
CA PRO A 180 46.63 -2.37 31.33
C PRO A 180 46.06 -2.00 32.69
N ILE A 181 46.10 -2.95 33.63
CA ILE A 181 45.65 -2.71 35.00
C ILE A 181 46.67 -1.79 35.67
N SER A 182 46.26 -0.55 35.96
CA SER A 182 47.11 0.39 36.68
C SER A 182 47.09 0.07 38.16
N ASN A 183 48.27 -0.14 38.76
CA ASN A 183 48.42 -0.40 40.20
C ASN A 183 48.15 0.82 41.11
N TYR A 184 47.61 1.92 40.56
CA TYR A 184 47.18 3.07 41.35
C TYR A 184 45.90 2.72 42.11
N ALA A 185 46.05 2.02 43.23
CA ALA A 185 45.04 2.04 44.27
C ALA A 185 44.75 3.50 44.64
N VAL A 186 43.48 3.84 44.81
CA VAL A 186 43.02 5.14 45.35
C VAL A 186 43.34 5.17 46.84
N VAL A 187 44.64 5.19 47.15
CA VAL A 187 45.20 5.44 48.46
C VAL A 187 45.96 6.76 48.33
N ALA A 188 45.71 7.69 49.26
CA ALA A 188 46.32 9.01 49.25
C ALA A 188 47.85 8.88 49.11
N ARG A 189 48.48 9.72 48.27
CA ARG A 189 49.91 9.68 47.88
C ARG A 189 50.95 9.52 49.01
N ASN A 190 50.54 9.58 50.28
CA ASN A 190 51.40 9.51 51.47
C ASN A 190 51.10 8.33 52.41
N ALA A 191 50.19 7.42 52.07
CA ALA A 191 50.01 6.17 52.82
C ALA A 191 50.86 5.06 52.17
N PRO A 192 51.66 4.30 52.95
CA PRO A 192 52.43 3.18 52.43
C PRO A 192 51.47 2.15 51.81
N LEU A 193 51.84 1.60 50.64
CA LEU A 193 51.17 0.42 50.09
C LEU A 193 51.40 -0.74 51.05
N ILE A 194 50.44 -0.97 51.96
CA ILE A 194 50.36 -2.22 52.73
C ILE A 194 49.67 -3.20 51.79
N SER A 195 50.28 -4.34 51.50
CA SER A 195 49.59 -5.38 50.72
C SER A 195 48.40 -5.89 51.54
N HIS A 196 47.33 -6.35 50.89
CA HIS A 196 46.19 -6.94 51.62
C HIS A 196 46.64 -8.15 52.47
N GLU A 197 47.73 -8.81 52.07
CA GLU A 197 48.36 -9.87 52.85
C GLU A 197 48.97 -9.31 54.13
N ASP A 198 49.71 -8.20 54.06
CA ASP A 198 50.29 -7.54 55.24
C ASP A 198 49.23 -6.92 56.17
N GLU A 199 48.05 -6.57 55.65
CA GLU A 199 46.93 -6.03 56.43
C GLU A 199 46.17 -7.14 57.19
N VAL A 200 46.15 -8.37 56.65
CA VAL A 200 45.46 -9.53 57.24
C VAL A 200 46.40 -10.38 58.11
N PHE A 201 47.65 -10.57 57.69
CA PHE A 201 48.64 -11.45 58.32
C PHE A 201 49.77 -10.68 59.04
N GLY A 202 49.72 -9.35 59.05
CA GLY A 202 50.76 -8.49 59.61
C GLY A 202 52.03 -8.39 58.74
N PRO A 203 52.89 -7.39 58.97
CA PRO A 203 54.11 -7.22 58.19
C PRO A 203 55.05 -8.43 58.37
N ASN A 204 55.41 -9.07 57.26
CA ASN A 204 56.23 -10.30 57.19
C ASN A 204 55.56 -11.59 57.72
N GLY A 205 54.23 -11.70 57.70
CA GLY A 205 53.55 -12.98 58.00
C GLY A 205 53.90 -13.54 59.37
N ALA A 206 54.05 -12.67 60.38
CA ALA A 206 54.25 -13.07 61.77
C ALA A 206 52.90 -13.51 62.35
N ASP A 207 52.35 -14.59 61.81
CA ASP A 207 51.30 -15.35 62.47
C ASP A 207 51.95 -16.11 63.63
N ASP A 208 51.74 -15.63 64.87
CA ASP A 208 52.11 -16.31 66.13
C ASP A 208 51.27 -17.60 66.37
N TYR A 209 50.60 -18.13 65.35
CA TYR A 209 49.80 -19.35 65.42
C TYR A 209 50.32 -20.39 64.42
N GLU A 210 50.89 -21.45 64.97
CA GLU A 210 51.39 -22.67 64.31
C GLU A 210 50.23 -23.45 63.66
N TRP A 211 49.64 -22.90 62.60
CA TRP A 211 48.63 -23.58 61.78
C TRP A 211 49.24 -23.94 60.43
N GLU A 212 49.66 -25.19 60.29
CA GLU A 212 50.14 -25.76 59.03
C GLU A 212 49.01 -26.48 58.30
N LEU A 213 48.94 -26.33 56.98
CA LEU A 213 48.01 -27.10 56.16
C LEU A 213 48.39 -28.59 56.27
N SER A 214 47.42 -29.46 56.56
CA SER A 214 47.64 -30.91 56.60
C SER A 214 48.20 -31.40 55.25
N ASP A 215 49.17 -32.30 55.25
CA ASP A 215 49.82 -32.85 54.04
C ASP A 215 48.83 -33.49 53.04
N ASP A 216 47.64 -33.87 53.51
CA ASP A 216 46.53 -34.42 52.72
C ASP A 216 45.76 -33.35 51.91
N VAL A 217 46.03 -32.05 52.13
CA VAL A 217 45.32 -30.94 51.51
C VAL A 217 46.17 -30.32 50.40
N GLY A 218 45.94 -30.78 49.17
CA GLY A 218 46.51 -30.22 47.95
C GLY A 218 45.55 -29.29 47.19
N LEU A 219 46.06 -28.59 46.19
CA LEU A 219 45.25 -27.87 45.21
C LEU A 219 44.33 -28.87 44.49
N PHE A 220 43.03 -28.56 44.37
CA PHE A 220 42.00 -29.47 43.82
C PHE A 220 42.32 -30.09 42.45
N LEU A 221 43.17 -29.46 41.63
CA LEU A 221 43.46 -29.83 40.24
C LEU A 221 44.96 -29.77 39.90
N SER A 222 45.86 -30.08 40.84
CA SER A 222 47.32 -30.05 40.63
C SER A 222 47.79 -30.93 39.46
N ASP A 223 47.07 -32.02 39.18
CA ASP A 223 47.47 -33.02 38.18
C ASP A 223 47.06 -32.66 36.75
N SER A 224 46.17 -31.67 36.57
CA SER A 224 45.65 -31.26 35.26
C SER A 224 46.23 -29.91 34.80
N PRO A 225 46.65 -29.77 33.53
CA PRO A 225 47.15 -28.50 33.01
C PRO A 225 46.03 -27.43 32.96
N LEU A 226 46.43 -26.16 33.04
CA LEU A 226 45.52 -25.00 33.03
C LEU A 226 44.74 -24.88 31.70
N GLU A 227 45.39 -25.22 30.59
CA GLU A 227 44.81 -25.13 29.25
C GLU A 227 45.04 -26.41 28.45
N ASN A 228 44.12 -26.65 27.50
CA ASN A 228 44.18 -27.73 26.52
C ASN A 228 44.09 -27.10 25.12
N ASP A 229 44.54 -27.78 24.07
CA ASP A 229 44.49 -27.32 22.67
C ASP A 229 43.06 -26.93 22.20
N ARG A 230 42.03 -27.43 22.90
CA ARG A 230 40.61 -27.18 22.62
C ARG A 230 40.04 -25.98 23.38
N ALA A 231 40.74 -25.44 24.37
CA ALA A 231 40.21 -24.44 25.30
C ALA A 231 39.87 -23.11 24.60
N ALA A 232 40.80 -22.55 23.81
CA ALA A 232 40.57 -21.32 23.04
C ALA A 232 39.38 -21.46 22.08
N ASN A 233 39.31 -22.60 21.40
CA ASN A 233 38.23 -22.94 20.47
C ASN A 233 36.86 -23.08 21.17
N ALA A 234 36.83 -23.68 22.37
CA ALA A 234 35.61 -23.78 23.18
C ALA A 234 35.10 -22.40 23.64
N ILE A 235 36.01 -21.52 24.08
CA ILE A 235 35.69 -20.14 24.45
C ILE A 235 35.13 -19.38 23.23
N ALA A 236 35.72 -19.59 22.05
CA ALA A 236 35.22 -18.98 20.82
C ALA A 236 33.82 -19.47 20.42
N LEU A 237 33.50 -20.75 20.65
CA LEU A 237 32.16 -21.31 20.43
C LEU A 237 31.13 -20.77 21.42
N TRP A 238 31.52 -20.52 22.67
CA TRP A 238 30.64 -19.94 23.68
C TRP A 238 30.04 -18.59 23.25
N TRP A 239 30.82 -17.77 22.55
CA TRP A 239 30.40 -16.48 22.02
C TRP A 239 29.86 -16.55 20.58
N ALA A 240 29.75 -17.74 20.00
CA ALA A 240 29.24 -17.91 18.65
C ALA A 240 27.71 -17.70 18.60
N PRO A 241 27.16 -17.25 17.46
CA PRO A 241 25.71 -17.15 17.31
C PRO A 241 25.07 -18.54 17.18
N ALA A 242 23.84 -18.67 17.67
CA ALA A 242 23.02 -19.84 17.40
C ALA A 242 22.99 -20.15 15.88
N PRO A 243 23.23 -21.40 15.46
CA PRO A 243 23.18 -22.64 16.26
C PRO A 243 24.52 -23.15 16.84
N TYR A 244 25.63 -22.41 16.73
CA TYR A 244 26.97 -22.91 17.08
C TYR A 244 27.32 -22.82 18.58
N ASP A 245 26.47 -22.16 19.37
CA ASP A 245 26.56 -22.05 20.82
C ASP A 245 26.11 -23.33 21.57
N THR A 246 25.47 -24.27 20.86
CA THR A 246 24.92 -25.50 21.43
C THR A 246 25.53 -26.75 20.81
N TRP A 247 25.92 -27.72 21.63
CA TRP A 247 26.43 -29.04 21.25
C TRP A 247 25.35 -30.08 20.89
N LEU A 248 24.10 -29.82 21.30
CA LEU A 248 22.93 -30.67 21.09
C LEU A 248 21.80 -29.87 20.47
N GLY A 249 21.08 -30.44 19.51
CA GLY A 249 19.99 -29.74 18.86
C GLY A 249 18.99 -30.62 18.14
N HIS A 250 17.91 -29.98 17.70
CA HIS A 250 16.96 -30.58 16.77
C HIS A 250 17.37 -30.24 15.35
N THR A 251 17.16 -31.19 14.43
CA THR A 251 17.23 -30.91 13.00
C THR A 251 16.09 -29.99 12.60
N ARG A 252 16.35 -29.10 11.65
CA ARG A 252 15.37 -28.13 11.14
C ARG A 252 15.15 -28.38 9.67
N HIS A 253 13.98 -28.01 9.16
CA HIS A 253 13.77 -28.03 7.71
C HIS A 253 14.73 -27.05 7.02
N ALA A 254 15.24 -27.44 5.85
CA ALA A 254 16.18 -26.62 5.08
C ALA A 254 15.63 -25.22 4.73
N GLN A 255 14.30 -25.02 4.71
CA GLN A 255 13.66 -23.73 4.48
C GLN A 255 13.65 -22.81 5.72
N ASP A 256 13.73 -23.37 6.94
CA ASP A 256 13.60 -22.62 8.20
C ASP A 256 14.92 -21.94 8.64
N VAL A 257 16.07 -22.39 8.12
CA VAL A 257 17.43 -22.01 8.59
C VAL A 257 17.92 -20.66 8.05
N ARG A 258 17.38 -19.53 8.48
CA ARG A 258 17.57 -18.21 7.82
C ARG A 258 19.03 -17.70 7.74
N LEU A 259 19.73 -17.98 6.62
CA LEU A 259 21.16 -17.67 6.42
C LEU A 259 21.51 -16.17 6.39
N VAL A 260 20.58 -15.32 5.93
CA VAL A 260 20.83 -13.88 5.72
C VAL A 260 20.02 -13.00 6.68
N LYS A 261 19.27 -13.61 7.61
CA LYS A 261 18.42 -12.89 8.57
C LYS A 261 19.21 -11.83 9.33
N ASN A 262 20.36 -12.23 9.86
CA ASN A 262 21.17 -11.36 10.70
C ASN A 262 21.66 -10.14 9.93
N ARG A 263 21.85 -10.24 8.60
CA ARG A 263 22.44 -9.18 7.76
C ARG A 263 21.53 -8.00 7.45
N TYR A 264 20.21 -8.20 7.37
CA TYR A 264 19.26 -7.07 7.28
C TYR A 264 18.75 -6.63 8.67
N LEU A 265 19.10 -7.38 9.73
CA LEU A 265 18.78 -7.06 11.11
C LEU A 265 19.90 -6.32 11.84
N GLU A 266 21.04 -6.03 11.21
CA GLU A 266 22.17 -5.29 11.82
C GLU A 266 21.77 -3.89 12.32
N HIS A 267 20.53 -3.45 12.03
CA HIS A 267 19.82 -2.33 12.68
C HIS A 267 18.32 -2.60 12.97
N CYS A 268 17.96 -3.68 13.69
CA CYS A 268 16.57 -3.94 14.12
C CYS A 268 16.49 -4.70 15.46
N PRO A 269 15.41 -4.56 16.27
CA PRO A 269 15.31 -5.09 17.64
C PRO A 269 14.91 -6.58 17.73
N PRO A 270 15.12 -7.23 18.90
CA PRO A 270 14.90 -8.67 19.08
C PRO A 270 13.47 -9.07 19.51
N ASN A 271 12.60 -8.11 19.84
CA ASN A 271 11.30 -8.42 20.44
C ASN A 271 10.15 -8.28 19.45
N GLN A 272 10.05 -9.23 18.53
CA GLN A 272 8.77 -9.53 17.90
C GLN A 272 8.29 -10.86 18.45
N VAL A 273 7.21 -10.81 19.23
CA VAL A 273 6.43 -12.01 19.60
C VAL A 273 6.01 -12.69 18.30
N THR A 274 6.67 -13.80 17.97
CA THR A 274 6.09 -14.77 17.04
C THR A 274 4.73 -15.10 17.62
N LYS A 275 3.65 -14.68 16.95
CA LYS A 275 2.30 -15.15 17.28
C LYS A 275 2.40 -16.65 17.45
N LEU A 276 2.22 -17.13 18.68
CA LEU A 276 2.24 -18.55 18.96
C LEU A 276 1.23 -19.18 18.00
N PRO A 277 1.63 -20.15 17.16
CA PRO A 277 0.71 -20.78 16.25
C PRO A 277 -0.45 -21.31 17.08
N LYS A 278 -1.67 -20.90 16.72
CA LYS A 278 -2.87 -21.43 17.38
C LYS A 278 -2.80 -22.95 17.31
N ALA A 279 -2.97 -23.63 18.44
CA ALA A 279 -2.96 -25.08 18.48
C ALA A 279 -4.04 -25.61 17.52
N MET A 280 -3.60 -26.23 16.41
CA MET A 280 -4.47 -26.90 15.46
C MET A 280 -4.27 -28.41 15.57
N THR A 281 -5.33 -29.18 15.34
CA THR A 281 -5.22 -30.64 15.27
C THR A 281 -4.33 -31.03 14.08
N LYS A 282 -3.27 -31.80 14.35
CA LYS A 282 -2.33 -32.25 13.33
C LYS A 282 -3.02 -33.22 12.38
N LYS A 283 -3.37 -32.76 11.18
CA LYS A 283 -3.88 -33.61 10.08
C LYS A 283 -2.77 -33.78 9.04
N SER A 284 -2.29 -35.00 8.86
CA SER A 284 -1.25 -35.33 7.87
C SER A 284 -1.87 -35.94 6.60
N LEU A 285 -2.01 -35.14 5.54
CA LEU A 285 -2.64 -35.54 4.29
C LEU A 285 -1.99 -36.78 3.66
N PHE A 286 -0.66 -36.83 3.52
CA PHE A 286 0.02 -37.96 2.88
C PHE A 286 -0.12 -39.28 3.65
N ARG A 287 -0.21 -39.24 4.99
CA ARG A 287 -0.48 -40.45 5.78
C ARG A 287 -1.89 -40.99 5.52
N GLN A 288 -2.87 -40.09 5.34
CA GLN A 288 -4.22 -40.47 4.95
C GLN A 288 -4.26 -41.03 3.53
N LEU A 289 -3.62 -40.37 2.56
CA LEU A 289 -3.57 -40.86 1.18
C LEU A 289 -2.89 -42.23 1.06
N LYS A 290 -1.74 -42.43 1.74
CA LYS A 290 -1.03 -43.71 1.78
C LYS A 290 -1.85 -44.85 2.39
N SER A 291 -2.79 -44.54 3.29
CA SER A 291 -3.68 -45.56 3.87
C SER A 291 -4.70 -46.11 2.86
N THR A 292 -4.91 -45.42 1.74
CA THR A 292 -5.84 -45.85 0.71
C THR A 292 -5.17 -46.76 -0.32
N LYS A 293 -5.94 -47.65 -0.95
CA LYS A 293 -5.44 -48.57 -1.99
C LYS A 293 -4.96 -47.90 -3.28
N PHE A 294 -5.27 -46.61 -3.48
CA PHE A 294 -4.97 -45.89 -4.72
C PHE A 294 -3.56 -45.31 -4.78
N PHE A 295 -2.85 -45.23 -3.64
CA PHE A 295 -1.52 -44.62 -3.57
C PHE A 295 -0.48 -45.66 -3.15
N GLN A 296 0.62 -45.72 -3.89
CA GLN A 296 1.79 -46.55 -3.59
C GLN A 296 2.99 -45.65 -3.22
N THR A 297 4.02 -46.24 -2.61
CA THR A 297 5.25 -45.52 -2.22
C THR A 297 6.46 -46.15 -2.91
N THR A 298 7.26 -45.34 -3.59
CA THR A 298 8.52 -45.72 -4.25
C THR A 298 9.62 -44.72 -3.91
N LYS A 299 10.88 -45.08 -4.16
CA LYS A 299 12.02 -44.15 -4.16
C LYS A 299 12.41 -43.91 -5.63
N LEU A 300 12.49 -42.66 -6.04
CA LEU A 300 12.79 -42.23 -7.42
C LEU A 300 13.82 -41.10 -7.38
N ASP A 301 14.49 -40.86 -8.49
CA ASP A 301 15.33 -39.68 -8.64
C ASP A 301 14.47 -38.41 -8.64
N TRP A 302 15.03 -37.30 -8.16
CA TRP A 302 14.33 -36.02 -8.08
C TRP A 302 13.96 -35.48 -9.46
N VAL A 303 14.84 -35.66 -10.46
CA VAL A 303 14.58 -35.19 -11.84
C VAL A 303 13.49 -36.03 -12.50
N GLU A 304 13.49 -37.34 -12.28
CA GLU A 304 12.43 -38.24 -12.74
C GLU A 304 11.07 -37.83 -12.15
N ALA A 305 10.99 -37.63 -10.83
CA ALA A 305 9.77 -37.17 -10.17
C ALA A 305 9.33 -35.78 -10.69
N GLY A 306 10.27 -34.87 -10.93
CA GLY A 306 9.99 -33.54 -11.49
C GLY A 306 9.39 -33.58 -12.90
N LEU A 307 9.95 -34.41 -13.78
CA LEU A 307 9.43 -34.64 -15.14
C LEU A 307 8.03 -35.26 -15.11
N GLN A 308 7.79 -36.23 -14.23
CA GLN A 308 6.46 -36.82 -14.03
C GLN A 308 5.43 -35.77 -13.58
N VAL A 309 5.77 -34.90 -12.63
CA VAL A 309 4.88 -33.81 -12.18
C VAL A 309 4.55 -32.84 -13.31
N CYS A 310 5.54 -32.46 -14.13
CA CYS A 310 5.32 -31.57 -15.27
C CYS A 310 4.40 -32.19 -16.32
N ARG A 311 4.62 -33.47 -16.66
CA ARG A 311 3.78 -34.22 -17.61
C ARG A 311 2.35 -34.40 -17.09
N GLN A 312 2.18 -34.75 -15.82
CA GLN A 312 0.86 -34.87 -15.18
C GLN A 312 0.13 -33.52 -15.15
N GLY A 313 0.84 -32.43 -14.84
CA GLY A 313 0.29 -31.07 -14.84
C GLY A 313 -0.19 -30.63 -16.22
N TYR A 314 0.61 -30.88 -17.26
CA TYR A 314 0.25 -30.59 -18.65
C TYR A 314 -1.02 -31.35 -19.05
N ASN A 315 -1.02 -32.67 -18.86
CA ASN A 315 -2.16 -33.53 -19.21
C ASN A 315 -3.43 -33.13 -18.44
N MET A 316 -3.31 -32.72 -17.18
CA MET A 316 -4.46 -32.26 -16.38
C MET A 316 -5.07 -30.97 -16.94
N LEU A 317 -4.24 -30.01 -17.33
CA LEU A 317 -4.70 -28.74 -17.91
C LEU A 317 -5.28 -28.94 -19.31
N ASP A 318 -4.59 -29.72 -20.14
CA ASP A 318 -5.01 -30.05 -21.49
C ASP A 318 -6.34 -30.81 -21.50
N PHE A 319 -6.49 -31.80 -20.62
CA PHE A 319 -7.77 -32.49 -20.41
C PHE A 319 -8.89 -31.52 -20.00
N SER A 320 -8.60 -30.51 -19.18
CA SER A 320 -9.59 -29.49 -18.80
C SER A 320 -10.04 -28.62 -19.98
N ILE A 321 -9.14 -28.34 -20.94
CA ILE A 321 -9.43 -27.60 -22.17
C ILE A 321 -10.32 -28.44 -23.09
N HIS A 322 -9.94 -29.70 -23.31
CA HIS A 322 -10.69 -30.64 -24.15
C HIS A 322 -12.07 -30.98 -23.56
N HIS A 323 -12.18 -31.15 -22.24
CA HIS A 323 -13.48 -31.40 -21.58
C HIS A 323 -14.44 -30.21 -21.73
N LYS A 324 -13.93 -28.98 -21.86
CA LYS A 324 -14.74 -27.79 -22.18
C LYS A 324 -15.01 -27.62 -23.68
N ASN A 325 -14.60 -28.56 -24.51
CA ASN A 325 -14.69 -28.54 -25.98
C ASN A 325 -14.04 -27.30 -26.61
N LEU A 326 -12.92 -26.82 -26.04
CA LEU A 326 -12.20 -25.65 -26.51
C LEU A 326 -11.08 -26.02 -27.49
N ASN A 327 -11.44 -26.71 -28.57
CA ASN A 327 -10.49 -27.28 -29.54
C ASN A 327 -9.63 -26.24 -30.30
N TYR A 328 -9.99 -24.95 -30.21
CA TYR A 328 -9.23 -23.85 -30.82
C TYR A 328 -8.08 -23.34 -29.93
N LEU A 329 -7.93 -23.91 -28.74
CA LEU A 329 -6.99 -23.47 -27.72
C LEU A 329 -5.90 -24.53 -27.58
N HIS A 330 -4.67 -24.16 -27.93
CA HIS A 330 -3.49 -25.00 -27.73
C HIS A 330 -2.75 -24.57 -26.46
N LEU A 331 -2.42 -25.55 -25.63
CA LEU A 331 -1.50 -25.40 -24.51
C LEU A 331 -0.13 -25.90 -24.99
N ASP A 332 0.89 -25.05 -24.93
CA ASP A 332 2.25 -25.48 -25.26
C ASP A 332 2.91 -26.23 -24.09
N TYR A 333 4.03 -26.92 -24.32
CA TYR A 333 4.71 -27.71 -23.28
C TYR A 333 5.38 -26.84 -22.20
N ASN A 334 5.57 -25.55 -22.48
CA ASN A 334 5.98 -24.54 -21.52
C ASN A 334 4.79 -23.90 -20.77
N MET A 335 3.59 -24.49 -20.89
CA MET A 335 2.35 -24.14 -20.19
C MET A 335 1.76 -22.78 -20.55
N ASN A 336 2.12 -22.19 -21.69
CA ASN A 336 1.49 -21.00 -22.24
C ASN A 336 0.24 -21.34 -23.04
N LEU A 337 -0.72 -20.41 -22.99
CA LEU A 337 -2.02 -20.57 -23.63
C LEU A 337 -2.18 -19.59 -24.81
N ALA A 338 -2.31 -20.12 -26.02
CA ALA A 338 -2.41 -19.32 -27.24
C ALA A 338 -3.82 -18.72 -27.48
N ARG A 339 -4.29 -17.80 -26.62
CA ARG A 339 -5.29 -16.70 -26.87
C ARG A 339 -5.96 -16.19 -25.58
N LYS A 340 -6.17 -14.86 -25.50
CA LYS A 340 -6.83 -14.15 -24.38
C LYS A 340 -8.38 -14.23 -24.32
N LYS A 341 -9.05 -14.98 -25.22
CA LYS A 341 -10.52 -14.93 -25.38
C LYS A 341 -11.30 -16.07 -24.71
N SER A 342 -10.68 -17.20 -24.35
CA SER A 342 -11.33 -18.21 -23.52
C SER A 342 -11.31 -17.73 -22.06
N HIS A 343 -12.49 -17.47 -21.49
CA HIS A 343 -12.62 -16.90 -20.15
C HIS A 343 -12.38 -17.99 -19.08
N PHE A 344 -11.16 -18.52 -19.01
CA PHE A 344 -10.74 -19.28 -17.84
C PHE A 344 -10.64 -18.34 -16.64
N GLY A 345 -11.01 -18.84 -15.46
CA GLY A 345 -10.90 -18.07 -14.22
C GLY A 345 -9.46 -17.99 -13.73
N ASN A 346 -9.21 -17.11 -12.76
CA ASN A 346 -7.89 -16.93 -12.14
C ASN A 346 -7.32 -18.24 -11.56
N ALA A 347 -8.15 -19.21 -11.18
CA ALA A 347 -7.72 -20.51 -10.68
C ALA A 347 -6.91 -21.31 -11.72
N PHE A 348 -7.43 -21.41 -12.95
CA PHE A 348 -6.78 -22.13 -14.04
C PHE A 348 -5.46 -21.45 -14.43
N TYR A 349 -5.48 -20.13 -14.64
CA TYR A 349 -4.27 -19.37 -14.98
C TYR A 349 -3.23 -19.43 -13.86
N LEU A 350 -3.62 -19.32 -12.59
CA LEU A 350 -2.68 -19.45 -11.48
C LEU A 350 -2.06 -20.86 -11.43
N CYS A 351 -2.84 -21.90 -11.75
CA CYS A 351 -2.35 -23.28 -11.80
C CYS A 351 -1.34 -23.49 -12.94
N SER A 352 -1.67 -23.03 -14.13
CA SER A 352 -0.79 -23.06 -15.31
C SER A 352 0.52 -22.33 -15.05
N GLU A 353 0.49 -21.11 -14.52
CA GLU A 353 1.71 -20.35 -14.25
C GLU A 353 2.54 -20.94 -13.09
N THR A 354 1.91 -21.65 -12.15
CA THR A 354 2.64 -22.39 -11.10
C THR A 354 3.33 -23.62 -11.67
N LEU A 355 2.65 -24.35 -12.56
CA LEU A 355 3.24 -25.49 -13.28
C LEU A 355 4.37 -25.03 -14.22
N ARG A 356 4.24 -23.84 -14.82
CA ARG A 356 5.32 -23.21 -15.59
C ARG A 356 6.54 -22.92 -14.72
N LEU A 357 6.34 -22.41 -13.50
CA LEU A 357 7.44 -22.19 -12.56
C LEU A 357 8.14 -23.50 -12.19
N THR A 358 7.39 -24.57 -11.91
CA THR A 358 7.98 -25.89 -11.63
C THR A 358 8.71 -26.45 -12.83
N LYS A 359 8.15 -26.30 -14.05
CA LYS A 359 8.77 -26.74 -15.30
C LYS A 359 10.11 -26.05 -15.53
N LEU A 360 10.18 -24.72 -15.40
CA LEU A 360 11.43 -23.96 -15.52
C LEU A 360 12.51 -24.43 -14.55
N VAL A 361 12.16 -24.82 -13.32
CA VAL A 361 13.12 -25.34 -12.35
C VAL A 361 13.59 -26.74 -12.72
N VAL A 362 12.66 -27.64 -13.08
CA VAL A 362 12.99 -29.01 -13.47
C VAL A 362 13.86 -29.03 -14.73
N ASP A 363 13.53 -28.24 -15.74
CA ASP A 363 14.28 -28.18 -17.00
C ASP A 363 15.73 -27.71 -16.83
N VAL A 364 15.96 -26.79 -15.89
CA VAL A 364 17.30 -26.33 -15.52
C VAL A 364 18.12 -27.49 -14.93
N HIS A 365 17.50 -28.38 -14.15
CA HIS A 365 18.16 -29.59 -13.66
C HIS A 365 18.33 -30.65 -14.74
N VAL A 366 17.38 -30.79 -15.67
CA VAL A 366 17.49 -31.70 -16.81
C VAL A 366 18.70 -31.32 -17.68
N GLN A 367 18.88 -30.03 -18.00
CA GLN A 367 20.05 -29.58 -18.77
C GLN A 367 21.38 -29.84 -18.06
N PHE A 368 21.41 -29.76 -16.74
CA PHE A 368 22.58 -30.14 -15.95
C PHE A 368 22.86 -31.65 -16.03
N ARG A 369 21.83 -32.50 -15.93
CA ARG A 369 21.96 -33.96 -16.04
C ARG A 369 22.37 -34.40 -17.44
N LEU A 370 21.93 -33.70 -18.48
CA LEU A 370 22.34 -33.95 -19.87
C LEU A 370 23.78 -33.51 -20.17
N GLY A 371 24.50 -32.92 -19.22
CA GLY A 371 25.88 -32.46 -19.42
C GLY A 371 26.01 -31.14 -20.19
N THR A 372 24.89 -30.49 -20.55
CA THR A 372 24.91 -29.25 -21.37
C THR A 372 25.30 -28.00 -20.58
N VAL A 373 25.10 -28.02 -19.26
CA VAL A 373 25.27 -26.88 -18.35
C VAL A 373 26.09 -27.30 -17.12
N ASN A 374 27.04 -26.45 -16.71
CA ASN A 374 27.90 -26.73 -15.55
C ASN A 374 27.18 -26.48 -14.21
N ALA A 375 27.62 -27.09 -13.11
CA ALA A 375 27.01 -26.93 -11.79
C ALA A 375 26.91 -25.46 -11.32
N PHE A 376 27.91 -24.63 -11.63
CA PHE A 376 27.89 -23.19 -11.33
C PHE A 376 26.81 -22.43 -12.11
N GLN A 377 26.58 -22.80 -13.37
CA GLN A 377 25.53 -22.21 -14.21
C GLN A 377 24.15 -22.67 -13.77
N LEU A 378 24.00 -23.94 -13.37
CA LEU A 378 22.81 -24.46 -12.70
C LEU A 378 22.46 -23.60 -11.47
N ALA A 379 23.42 -23.35 -10.59
CA ALA A 379 23.19 -22.54 -9.39
C ALA A 379 22.82 -21.07 -9.71
N ASP A 380 23.43 -20.45 -10.72
CA ASP A 380 23.06 -19.09 -11.18
C ASP A 380 21.65 -19.07 -11.80
N ALA A 381 21.29 -20.11 -12.57
CA ALA A 381 19.96 -20.29 -13.15
C ALA A 381 18.89 -20.44 -12.04
N LEU A 382 19.14 -21.28 -11.03
CA LEU A 382 18.27 -21.43 -9.86
C LEU A 382 18.12 -20.15 -9.05
N GLN A 383 19.13 -19.27 -9.01
CA GLN A 383 19.00 -17.96 -8.38
C GLN A 383 18.23 -16.98 -9.29
N TYR A 384 18.39 -17.09 -10.60
CA TYR A 384 17.74 -16.21 -11.57
C TYR A 384 16.23 -16.39 -11.59
N THR A 385 15.74 -17.64 -11.54
CA THR A 385 14.32 -18.01 -11.59
C THR A 385 13.46 -17.31 -10.53
N PRO A 386 13.67 -17.48 -9.21
CA PRO A 386 12.84 -16.87 -8.16
C PRO A 386 12.93 -15.34 -8.12
N VAL A 387 14.06 -14.77 -8.56
CA VAL A 387 14.27 -13.32 -8.60
C VAL A 387 13.52 -12.64 -9.75
N HIS A 388 13.39 -13.35 -10.88
CA HIS A 388 12.76 -12.83 -12.09
C HIS A 388 11.44 -13.55 -12.42
N VAL A 389 10.77 -14.14 -11.42
CA VAL A 389 9.46 -14.79 -11.60
C VAL A 389 8.48 -13.89 -12.34
N GLY A 390 8.40 -12.60 -11.99
CA GLY A 390 7.48 -11.67 -12.65
C GLY A 390 7.83 -11.31 -14.10
N ALA A 391 9.02 -11.66 -14.60
CA ALA A 391 9.42 -11.46 -15.99
C ALA A 391 9.38 -12.77 -16.79
N LEU A 392 9.74 -13.89 -16.15
CA LEU A 392 9.68 -15.22 -16.75
C LEU A 392 8.25 -15.79 -16.81
N ILE A 393 7.39 -15.34 -15.89
CA ILE A 393 6.07 -15.90 -15.62
C ILE A 393 5.09 -14.75 -15.30
N ASP A 394 3.85 -14.88 -15.75
CA ASP A 394 2.82 -13.84 -15.57
C ASP A 394 1.90 -14.10 -14.36
N MET A 395 2.38 -14.79 -13.31
CA MET A 395 1.61 -15.16 -12.10
C MET A 395 0.94 -13.98 -11.38
N TYR A 396 1.49 -12.77 -11.52
CA TYR A 396 0.95 -11.57 -10.89
C TYR A 396 -0.36 -11.09 -11.53
N ARG A 397 -0.67 -11.51 -12.76
CA ARG A 397 -1.93 -11.17 -13.44
C ARG A 397 -3.14 -11.81 -12.75
N PRO A 398 -3.19 -13.15 -12.52
CA PRO A 398 -4.30 -13.76 -11.79
C PRO A 398 -4.28 -13.44 -10.29
N LYS A 399 -3.10 -13.15 -9.68
CA LYS A 399 -2.97 -12.83 -8.25
C LYS A 399 -1.93 -11.73 -7.99
N TYR A 400 -2.38 -10.47 -7.98
CA TYR A 400 -1.50 -9.31 -7.83
C TYR A 400 -0.76 -9.25 -6.49
N LYS A 401 -1.33 -9.82 -5.40
CA LYS A 401 -0.67 -9.88 -4.07
C LYS A 401 0.72 -10.55 -4.11
N LEU A 402 0.99 -11.39 -5.13
CA LEU A 402 2.32 -11.97 -5.38
C LEU A 402 3.43 -10.91 -5.57
N MET A 403 3.06 -9.67 -5.92
CA MET A 403 4.02 -8.57 -6.06
C MET A 403 4.82 -8.32 -4.77
N CYS A 404 4.26 -8.61 -3.59
CA CYS A 404 5.01 -8.54 -2.34
C CYS A 404 6.22 -9.48 -2.36
N GLN A 405 6.03 -10.74 -2.76
CA GLN A 405 7.11 -11.72 -2.86
C GLN A 405 8.11 -11.37 -3.95
N VAL A 406 7.66 -10.91 -5.12
CA VAL A 406 8.55 -10.50 -6.22
C VAL A 406 9.46 -9.33 -5.79
N ARG A 407 8.93 -8.36 -5.04
CA ARG A 407 9.73 -7.26 -4.47
C ARG A 407 10.73 -7.80 -3.43
N MET A 408 10.29 -8.65 -2.51
CA MET A 408 11.18 -9.28 -1.52
C MET A 408 12.35 -10.05 -2.16
N CYS A 409 12.10 -10.84 -3.22
CA CYS A 409 13.17 -11.54 -3.95
C CYS A 409 14.18 -10.58 -4.59
N LYS A 410 13.70 -9.43 -5.11
CA LYS A 410 14.58 -8.39 -5.68
C LYS A 410 15.41 -7.73 -4.59
N ASP A 411 14.82 -7.42 -3.43
CA ASP A 411 15.53 -6.84 -2.29
C ASP A 411 16.63 -7.80 -1.79
N LEU A 412 16.30 -9.10 -1.67
CA LEU A 412 17.28 -10.15 -1.34
C LEU A 412 18.39 -10.27 -2.38
N LYS A 413 18.07 -10.14 -3.69
CA LYS A 413 19.10 -10.07 -4.75
C LYS A 413 20.03 -8.89 -4.54
N HIS A 414 19.50 -7.69 -4.30
CA HIS A 414 20.33 -6.49 -4.09
C HIS A 414 21.26 -6.67 -2.89
N LEU A 415 20.71 -7.10 -1.75
CA LEU A 415 21.47 -7.38 -0.52
C LEU A 415 22.63 -8.35 -0.78
N MET A 416 22.39 -9.43 -1.54
CA MET A 416 23.43 -10.41 -1.85
C MET A 416 24.43 -9.94 -2.88
N TYR A 417 23.98 -9.30 -3.96
CA TYR A 417 24.85 -8.93 -5.06
C TYR A 417 25.85 -7.86 -4.64
N TYR A 418 25.47 -6.93 -3.76
CA TYR A 418 26.41 -5.95 -3.22
C TYR A 418 27.55 -6.59 -2.45
N ARG A 419 27.29 -7.66 -1.69
CA ARG A 419 28.30 -8.37 -0.88
C ARG A 419 29.14 -9.37 -1.69
N ILE A 420 28.51 -10.09 -2.62
CA ILE A 420 29.20 -11.11 -3.43
C ILE A 420 30.13 -10.43 -4.45
N ASN A 421 29.71 -9.29 -5.02
CA ASN A 421 30.49 -8.51 -5.99
C ASN A 421 31.39 -7.46 -5.32
N THR A 422 31.89 -7.74 -4.11
CA THR A 422 32.85 -6.88 -3.40
C THR A 422 34.28 -7.41 -3.59
N GLY A 423 35.25 -6.52 -3.71
CA GLY A 423 36.67 -6.83 -3.86
C GLY A 423 37.04 -7.15 -5.31
N PRO A 424 37.74 -8.26 -5.59
CA PRO A 424 38.17 -8.61 -6.95
C PRO A 424 37.03 -9.11 -7.86
N VAL A 425 35.86 -9.42 -7.30
CA VAL A 425 34.71 -9.95 -8.04
C VAL A 425 33.88 -8.82 -8.65
N GLY A 426 33.88 -8.72 -9.99
CA GLY A 426 33.14 -7.69 -10.73
C GLY A 426 31.61 -7.88 -10.82
N LYS A 427 30.94 -6.89 -11.44
CA LYS A 427 29.52 -6.95 -11.79
C LYS A 427 29.34 -7.91 -12.99
N GLY A 428 28.45 -8.90 -12.84
CA GLY A 428 28.18 -9.88 -13.89
C GLY A 428 27.35 -11.07 -13.39
N PRO A 429 26.89 -11.96 -14.29
CA PRO A 429 26.28 -13.24 -13.92
C PRO A 429 27.27 -14.16 -13.18
N GLY A 430 26.78 -15.24 -12.57
CA GLY A 430 27.60 -16.18 -11.79
C GLY A 430 27.41 -16.07 -10.28
N CYS A 431 26.26 -15.58 -9.82
CA CYS A 431 25.93 -15.45 -8.40
C CYS A 431 24.91 -16.52 -8.00
N GLY A 432 25.36 -17.78 -7.86
CA GLY A 432 24.50 -18.94 -7.61
C GLY A 432 24.07 -19.16 -6.16
N PHE A 433 23.59 -18.14 -5.45
CA PHE A 433 23.13 -18.24 -4.05
C PHE A 433 21.59 -18.28 -3.95
N TRP A 434 20.99 -19.37 -4.44
CA TRP A 434 19.55 -19.53 -4.69
C TRP A 434 18.66 -19.76 -3.46
N VAL A 435 19.26 -20.19 -2.34
CA VAL A 435 18.53 -20.55 -1.11
C VAL A 435 17.64 -19.43 -0.58
N LEU A 436 18.00 -18.16 -0.79
CA LEU A 436 17.21 -17.02 -0.31
C LEU A 436 15.95 -16.79 -1.14
N GLY A 437 16.08 -16.84 -2.47
CA GLY A 437 14.95 -16.70 -3.38
C GLY A 437 13.97 -17.88 -3.23
N TRP A 438 14.52 -19.08 -3.03
CA TRP A 438 13.74 -20.31 -2.85
C TRP A 438 12.88 -20.33 -1.57
N ARG A 439 13.35 -19.66 -0.52
CA ARG A 439 12.66 -19.62 0.78
C ARG A 439 11.67 -18.50 0.96
N SER A 440 11.81 -17.42 0.21
CA SER A 440 10.78 -16.40 0.19
C SER A 440 9.44 -17.11 -0.01
N ASP A 441 8.37 -16.67 0.67
CA ASP A 441 7.05 -17.33 0.73
C ASP A 441 6.33 -17.48 -0.65
N CYS A 442 7.06 -17.38 -1.76
CA CYS A 442 6.66 -17.62 -3.14
C CYS A 442 5.91 -18.94 -3.34
N PHE A 443 6.33 -20.04 -2.71
CA PHE A 443 5.77 -21.37 -3.02
C PHE A 443 4.59 -21.78 -2.11
N PRO A 444 4.63 -21.67 -0.77
CA PRO A 444 3.55 -22.17 0.09
C PRO A 444 2.22 -21.41 -0.08
N CYS A 445 2.27 -20.09 -0.27
CA CYS A 445 1.08 -19.25 -0.41
C CYS A 445 0.37 -19.42 -1.77
N VAL A 446 1.09 -19.88 -2.79
CA VAL A 446 0.53 -20.17 -4.12
C VAL A 446 -0.16 -21.53 -4.09
N ILE A 447 0.54 -22.55 -3.57
CA ILE A 447 0.02 -23.92 -3.43
C ILE A 447 -1.28 -23.93 -2.62
N LEU A 448 -1.34 -23.21 -1.49
CA LEU A 448 -2.55 -23.17 -0.65
C LEU A 448 -3.76 -22.56 -1.37
N SER A 449 -3.57 -21.50 -2.18
CA SER A 449 -4.67 -20.89 -2.96
C SER A 449 -5.11 -21.73 -4.16
N LEU A 450 -4.23 -22.58 -4.70
CA LEU A 450 -4.55 -23.48 -5.79
C LEU A 450 -5.49 -24.60 -5.34
N PHE A 451 -5.20 -25.24 -4.21
CA PHE A 451 -6.02 -26.34 -3.70
C PHE A 451 -7.47 -25.92 -3.41
N LEU A 452 -7.68 -24.74 -2.81
CA LEU A 452 -9.02 -24.23 -2.51
C LEU A 452 -9.81 -23.82 -3.76
N ASN A 453 -9.17 -23.15 -4.71
CA ASN A 453 -9.87 -22.62 -5.88
C ASN A 453 -10.10 -23.67 -6.97
N ASN A 454 -9.18 -24.64 -7.11
CA ASN A 454 -9.33 -25.73 -8.08
C ASN A 454 -10.43 -26.71 -7.67
N GLY A 455 -10.64 -26.94 -6.37
CA GLY A 455 -11.76 -27.76 -5.87
C GLY A 455 -13.12 -27.21 -6.33
N ASN A 456 -13.34 -25.90 -6.16
CA ASN A 456 -14.58 -25.25 -6.61
C ASN A 456 -14.72 -25.24 -8.14
N LEU A 457 -13.63 -25.06 -8.87
CA LEU A 457 -13.63 -25.11 -10.34
C LEU A 457 -14.05 -26.50 -10.84
N LEU A 458 -13.48 -27.56 -10.25
CA LEU A 458 -13.80 -28.95 -10.60
C LEU A 458 -15.24 -29.30 -10.19
N ALA A 459 -15.67 -28.92 -8.99
CA ALA A 459 -17.05 -29.13 -8.54
C ALA A 459 -18.04 -28.45 -9.50
N HIS A 460 -17.83 -27.19 -9.85
CA HIS A 460 -18.67 -26.51 -10.85
C HIS A 460 -18.63 -27.17 -12.24
N GLN A 461 -17.51 -27.78 -12.62
CA GLN A 461 -17.33 -28.40 -13.92
C GLN A 461 -18.06 -29.75 -14.01
N PHE A 462 -18.05 -30.55 -12.93
CA PHE A 462 -18.67 -31.87 -12.89
C PHE A 462 -20.11 -31.86 -12.37
N GLU A 463 -20.40 -31.08 -11.32
CA GLU A 463 -21.72 -30.99 -10.70
C GLU A 463 -22.60 -29.91 -11.36
N GLY A 464 -21.98 -28.96 -12.07
CA GLY A 464 -22.66 -27.82 -12.68
C GLY A 464 -22.93 -26.66 -11.70
N PRO A 465 -23.30 -25.47 -12.20
CA PRO A 465 -23.60 -24.33 -11.34
C PRO A 465 -24.97 -24.43 -10.65
N ASN A 466 -24.97 -24.28 -9.33
CA ASN A 466 -26.19 -24.13 -8.54
C ASN A 466 -26.84 -22.75 -8.74
N SER A 467 -27.73 -22.63 -9.72
CA SER A 467 -28.34 -21.35 -10.14
C SER A 467 -29.15 -20.61 -9.05
N LYS A 468 -29.66 -21.31 -8.03
CA LYS A 468 -30.50 -20.75 -6.95
C LYS A 468 -29.98 -21.02 -5.53
N GLY A 469 -28.81 -21.64 -5.37
CA GLY A 469 -28.37 -22.15 -4.08
C GLY A 469 -27.85 -21.09 -3.10
N ILE A 470 -27.37 -19.95 -3.61
CA ILE A 470 -26.73 -18.91 -2.80
C ILE A 470 -27.50 -17.59 -2.99
N ALA A 471 -28.04 -17.05 -1.89
CA ALA A 471 -28.62 -15.72 -1.87
C ALA A 471 -27.53 -14.68 -2.20
N LYS A 472 -27.77 -13.85 -3.22
CA LYS A 472 -26.81 -12.82 -3.63
C LYS A 472 -26.85 -11.67 -2.60
N PRO A 473 -25.70 -11.23 -2.06
CA PRO A 473 -25.68 -10.09 -1.16
C PRO A 473 -26.04 -8.80 -1.90
N VAL A 474 -26.60 -7.84 -1.17
CA VAL A 474 -27.00 -6.54 -1.71
C VAL A 474 -25.75 -5.66 -1.82
N THR A 475 -25.25 -5.52 -3.04
CA THR A 475 -24.12 -4.61 -3.34
C THR A 475 -24.64 -3.21 -3.65
N LYS A 476 -23.74 -2.21 -3.67
CA LYS A 476 -24.07 -0.79 -3.94
C LYS A 476 -24.99 -0.57 -5.15
N GLN A 477 -24.81 -1.34 -6.22
CA GLN A 477 -25.65 -1.27 -7.43
C GLN A 477 -27.12 -1.62 -7.18
N ARG A 478 -27.41 -2.45 -6.19
CA ARG A 478 -28.75 -3.00 -5.93
C ARG A 478 -29.43 -2.40 -4.71
N VAL A 479 -28.78 -1.49 -3.99
CA VAL A 479 -29.31 -0.91 -2.73
C VAL A 479 -30.69 -0.28 -2.97
N GLU A 480 -30.83 0.58 -3.97
CA GLU A 480 -32.11 1.23 -4.28
C GLU A 480 -33.18 0.24 -4.74
N SER A 481 -32.83 -0.67 -5.67
CA SER A 481 -33.77 -1.68 -6.17
C SER A 481 -34.24 -2.65 -5.08
N HIS A 482 -33.36 -2.96 -4.12
CA HIS A 482 -33.69 -3.86 -3.02
C HIS A 482 -34.56 -3.15 -1.99
N PHE A 483 -34.27 -1.87 -1.69
CA PHE A 483 -35.11 -1.03 -0.86
C PHE A 483 -36.54 -0.94 -1.41
N ASP A 484 -36.72 -0.72 -2.72
CA ASP A 484 -38.04 -0.69 -3.35
C ASP A 484 -38.76 -2.05 -3.24
N LEU A 485 -38.02 -3.16 -3.37
CA LEU A 485 -38.57 -4.52 -3.24
C LEU A 485 -39.02 -4.80 -1.80
N GLU A 486 -38.20 -4.46 -0.82
CA GLU A 486 -38.52 -4.59 0.62
C GLU A 486 -39.70 -3.69 1.01
N LEU A 487 -39.74 -2.44 0.54
CA LEU A 487 -40.84 -1.51 0.78
C LEU A 487 -42.16 -2.06 0.18
N CYS A 488 -42.12 -2.54 -1.07
CA CYS A 488 -43.30 -3.14 -1.69
C CYS A 488 -43.76 -4.39 -0.93
N ALA A 489 -42.83 -5.24 -0.47
CA ALA A 489 -43.14 -6.43 0.30
C ALA A 489 -43.77 -6.08 1.66
N ALA A 490 -43.21 -5.12 2.39
CA ALA A 490 -43.72 -4.65 3.67
C ALA A 490 -45.15 -4.09 3.53
N VAL A 491 -45.38 -3.19 2.57
CA VAL A 491 -46.71 -2.63 2.31
C VAL A 491 -47.70 -3.72 1.87
N THR A 492 -47.27 -4.68 1.06
CA THR A 492 -48.13 -5.80 0.65
C THR A 492 -48.54 -6.65 1.85
N HIS A 493 -47.61 -6.94 2.76
CA HIS A 493 -47.88 -7.67 3.99
C HIS A 493 -48.90 -6.93 4.87
N ASP A 494 -48.73 -5.62 5.06
CA ASP A 494 -49.65 -4.80 5.85
C ASP A 494 -51.05 -4.73 5.22
N ILE A 495 -51.15 -4.63 3.90
CA ILE A 495 -52.43 -4.67 3.17
C ILE A 495 -53.14 -6.01 3.39
N LEU A 496 -52.42 -7.13 3.27
CA LEU A 496 -53.00 -8.46 3.42
C LEU A 496 -53.47 -8.74 4.86
N ASN A 497 -52.84 -8.12 5.86
CA ASN A 497 -53.21 -8.24 7.27
C ASN A 497 -54.38 -7.32 7.66
N THR A 498 -54.49 -6.15 7.02
CA THR A 498 -55.57 -5.17 7.30
C THR A 498 -56.87 -5.48 6.55
N MET A 499 -56.81 -6.20 5.43
CA MET A 499 -58.00 -6.52 4.63
C MET A 499 -58.73 -7.80 5.09
N PRO A 500 -60.08 -7.81 5.07
CA PRO A 500 -60.86 -9.03 5.29
C PRO A 500 -60.66 -10.06 4.16
N GLU A 501 -60.79 -11.35 4.49
CA GLU A 501 -60.38 -12.50 3.66
C GLU A 501 -61.03 -12.57 2.26
N SER A 502 -62.20 -11.95 2.06
CA SER A 502 -62.93 -11.98 0.79
C SER A 502 -62.36 -11.09 -0.33
N ILE A 503 -61.38 -10.21 -0.07
CA ILE A 503 -61.00 -9.11 -1.01
C ILE A 503 -59.48 -9.06 -1.35
N LYS A 504 -58.65 -9.92 -0.77
CA LYS A 504 -57.20 -9.70 -0.58
C LYS A 504 -56.33 -9.55 -1.85
N GLN A 505 -56.51 -10.37 -2.89
CA GLN A 505 -55.49 -10.47 -3.96
C GLN A 505 -55.63 -9.47 -5.11
N ASN A 506 -56.86 -9.09 -5.49
CA ASN A 506 -57.09 -8.22 -6.66
C ASN A 506 -56.82 -6.74 -6.35
N LYS A 507 -57.03 -6.30 -5.10
CA LYS A 507 -56.85 -4.88 -4.71
C LYS A 507 -55.42 -4.54 -4.28
N ALA A 508 -54.61 -5.51 -3.84
CA ALA A 508 -53.23 -5.27 -3.40
C ALA A 508 -52.37 -4.66 -4.52
N LYS A 509 -52.44 -5.18 -5.76
CA LYS A 509 -51.71 -4.64 -6.91
C LYS A 509 -52.11 -3.19 -7.24
N MET A 510 -53.41 -2.87 -7.18
CA MET A 510 -53.91 -1.51 -7.38
C MET A 510 -53.37 -0.54 -6.32
N ILE A 511 -53.32 -0.96 -5.06
CA ILE A 511 -52.79 -0.12 -3.97
C ILE A 511 -51.30 0.15 -4.15
N ILE A 512 -50.51 -0.84 -4.57
CA ILE A 512 -49.08 -0.64 -4.89
C ILE A 512 -48.89 0.33 -6.07
N GLN A 513 -49.77 0.27 -7.08
CA GLN A 513 -49.79 1.26 -8.17
C GLN A 513 -50.14 2.67 -7.66
N HIS A 514 -51.10 2.78 -6.74
CA HIS A 514 -51.42 4.05 -6.08
C HIS A 514 -50.27 4.59 -5.24
N LEU A 515 -49.55 3.73 -4.51
CA LEU A 515 -48.34 4.09 -3.77
C LEU A 515 -47.24 4.61 -4.71
N SER A 516 -47.01 3.92 -5.82
CA SER A 516 -46.04 4.34 -6.85
C SER A 516 -46.41 5.69 -7.46
N LYS A 517 -47.71 5.93 -7.69
CA LYS A 517 -48.23 7.21 -8.21
C LYS A 517 -48.12 8.32 -7.16
N ALA A 518 -48.43 8.02 -5.90
CA ALA A 518 -48.30 8.94 -4.78
C ALA A 518 -46.83 9.37 -4.60
N TRP A 519 -45.88 8.43 -4.68
CA TRP A 519 -44.45 8.72 -4.62
C TRP A 519 -43.98 9.64 -5.75
N ARG A 520 -44.42 9.40 -6.99
CA ARG A 520 -44.12 10.28 -8.13
C ARG A 520 -44.68 11.69 -7.94
N TRP A 521 -45.89 11.80 -7.43
CA TRP A 521 -46.53 13.09 -7.18
C TRP A 521 -45.87 13.83 -6.03
N TRP A 522 -45.46 13.11 -4.98
CA TRP A 522 -44.65 13.66 -3.89
C TRP A 522 -43.32 14.23 -4.41
N LYS A 523 -42.58 13.49 -5.25
CA LYS A 523 -41.34 14.00 -5.87
C LYS A 523 -41.57 15.24 -6.75
N ALA A 524 -42.68 15.27 -7.47
CA ALA A 524 -43.05 16.41 -8.32
C ALA A 524 -43.68 17.57 -7.54
N ASN A 525 -43.84 17.44 -6.22
CA ASN A 525 -44.55 18.38 -5.35
C ASN A 525 -46.00 18.68 -5.82
N ILE A 526 -46.67 17.68 -6.41
CA ILE A 526 -48.07 17.75 -6.84
C ILE A 526 -48.94 17.16 -5.72
N PRO A 527 -50.01 17.85 -5.26
CA PRO A 527 -50.87 17.33 -4.20
C PRO A 527 -51.56 16.04 -4.65
N TRP A 528 -51.28 14.93 -3.98
CA TRP A 528 -51.94 13.64 -4.25
C TRP A 528 -53.24 13.53 -3.48
N LYS A 529 -54.35 13.61 -4.22
CA LYS A 529 -55.71 13.45 -3.69
C LYS A 529 -56.39 12.30 -4.42
N SER A 530 -56.67 11.21 -3.70
CA SER A 530 -57.64 10.21 -4.16
C SER A 530 -59.00 10.56 -3.55
N LEU A 531 -60.08 10.42 -4.31
CA LEU A 531 -61.43 10.91 -3.96
C LEU A 531 -62.03 10.34 -2.65
N ALA A 532 -61.35 9.41 -1.96
CA ALA A 532 -61.90 8.62 -0.85
C ALA A 532 -61.11 8.69 0.48
N CYS A 533 -60.05 9.50 0.63
CA CYS A 533 -59.33 9.60 1.89
C CYS A 533 -59.03 11.06 2.24
N TRP A 534 -59.81 11.60 3.18
CA TRP A 534 -59.58 12.92 3.79
C TRP A 534 -59.03 12.71 5.20
N SER A 535 -57.74 12.98 5.37
CA SER A 535 -57.13 13.23 6.66
C SER A 535 -56.07 14.30 6.44
N GLN A 536 -56.23 15.40 7.17
CA GLN A 536 -55.46 16.64 7.02
C GLN A 536 -53.98 16.39 7.36
N SER A 537 -53.11 16.49 6.36
CA SER A 537 -51.75 16.98 6.55
C SER A 537 -51.55 18.15 5.59
N LYS A 538 -51.71 19.36 6.13
CA LYS A 538 -51.29 20.59 5.44
C LYS A 538 -49.80 20.48 5.18
N THR A 539 -49.44 20.42 3.90
CA THR A 539 -48.06 20.55 3.42
C THR A 539 -47.49 21.89 3.88
N SER A 540 -46.59 21.84 4.87
CA SER A 540 -45.58 22.88 5.05
C SER A 540 -44.78 22.96 3.75
N SER A 541 -44.69 24.16 3.15
CA SER A 541 -43.97 24.50 1.90
C SER A 541 -44.75 24.43 0.57
N SER A 542 -45.93 25.08 0.49
CA SER A 542 -46.41 25.73 -0.76
C SER A 542 -47.74 26.48 -0.65
N ASP A 543 -48.41 26.51 0.51
CA ASP A 543 -49.47 27.51 0.79
C ASP A 543 -48.85 28.89 1.12
N THR A 544 -48.16 29.45 0.13
CA THR A 544 -47.88 30.88 -0.02
C THR A 544 -48.64 31.42 -1.23
N SER A 545 -49.84 30.88 -1.47
CA SER A 545 -50.80 31.36 -2.46
C SER A 545 -51.61 32.56 -1.95
N SER A 546 -51.54 32.87 -0.65
CA SER A 546 -51.57 34.25 -0.18
C SER A 546 -50.14 34.78 -0.19
N PRO A 547 -49.85 35.96 -0.77
CA PRO A 547 -48.56 36.58 -0.55
C PRO A 547 -48.39 36.69 0.96
N ARG A 548 -47.37 36.03 1.51
CA ARG A 548 -46.89 36.41 2.86
C ARG A 548 -46.74 37.93 2.79
N PRO A 549 -47.26 38.69 3.78
CA PRO A 549 -47.09 40.13 3.76
C PRO A 549 -45.61 40.39 3.55
N ILE A 550 -45.31 41.20 2.52
CA ILE A 550 -43.96 41.58 2.11
C ILE A 550 -43.14 41.77 3.37
N GLY A 551 -41.96 41.15 3.46
CA GLY A 551 -41.10 41.21 4.66
C GLY A 551 -40.55 42.61 4.98
N ILE A 552 -41.12 43.65 4.37
CA ILE A 552 -40.81 45.06 4.53
C ILE A 552 -42.08 45.70 5.10
N SER A 553 -41.97 46.28 6.29
CA SER A 553 -43.06 47.07 6.86
C SER A 553 -43.35 48.27 5.97
N SER A 554 -44.63 48.69 5.85
CA SER A 554 -44.97 49.89 5.06
C SER A 554 -44.20 51.14 5.51
N LYS A 555 -43.88 51.23 6.81
CA LYS A 555 -43.04 52.29 7.37
C LYS A 555 -41.60 52.21 6.88
N GLU A 556 -41.01 51.02 6.84
CA GLU A 556 -39.65 50.79 6.34
C GLU A 556 -39.57 51.05 4.84
N ALA A 557 -40.57 50.62 4.06
CA ALA A 557 -40.64 50.89 2.63
C ALA A 557 -40.69 52.39 2.33
N VAL A 558 -41.51 53.16 3.07
CA VAL A 558 -41.57 54.62 2.94
C VAL A 558 -40.22 55.23 3.32
N ALA A 559 -39.57 54.77 4.40
CA ALA A 559 -38.26 55.26 4.81
C ALA A 559 -37.15 54.98 3.78
N ILE A 560 -37.12 53.77 3.19
CA ILE A 560 -36.18 53.42 2.11
C ILE A 560 -36.45 54.31 0.88
N TYR A 561 -37.72 54.49 0.51
CA TYR A 561 -38.10 55.32 -0.63
C TYR A 561 -37.72 56.79 -0.41
N THR A 562 -38.03 57.39 0.74
CA THR A 562 -37.65 58.79 1.03
C THR A 562 -36.14 58.96 1.08
N ALA A 563 -35.40 58.03 1.69
CA ALA A 563 -33.94 58.06 1.70
C ALA A 563 -33.34 58.00 0.27
N THR A 564 -33.88 57.14 -0.60
CA THR A 564 -33.42 57.06 -2.00
C THR A 564 -33.76 58.32 -2.81
N VAL A 565 -34.92 58.95 -2.59
CA VAL A 565 -35.27 60.23 -3.22
C VAL A 565 -34.31 61.33 -2.79
N HIS A 566 -34.08 61.51 -1.48
CA HIS A 566 -33.15 62.51 -0.97
C HIS A 566 -31.72 62.29 -1.50
N TRP A 567 -31.27 61.04 -1.60
CA TRP A 567 -29.97 60.71 -2.19
C TRP A 567 -29.86 61.12 -3.67
N LEU A 568 -30.90 60.86 -4.47
CA LEU A 568 -30.91 61.19 -5.89
C LEU A 568 -31.01 62.70 -6.15
N GLU A 569 -31.80 63.42 -5.35
CA GLU A 569 -31.91 64.89 -5.40
C GLU A 569 -30.60 65.58 -5.04
N ALA A 570 -29.92 65.11 -3.97
CA ALA A 570 -28.62 65.63 -3.56
C ALA A 570 -27.57 65.50 -4.67
N ARG A 571 -27.64 64.44 -5.47
CA ARG A 571 -26.76 64.20 -6.63
C ARG A 571 -27.21 64.90 -7.92
N LYS A 572 -28.34 65.62 -7.91
CA LYS A 572 -28.96 66.22 -9.11
C LYS A 572 -29.12 65.19 -10.24
N SER A 573 -29.44 63.94 -9.89
CA SER A 573 -29.53 62.84 -10.85
C SER A 573 -30.75 63.02 -11.76
N THR A 574 -30.56 62.82 -13.06
CA THR A 574 -31.66 62.88 -14.04
C THR A 574 -32.18 61.48 -14.35
N SER A 575 -33.49 61.32 -14.48
CA SER A 575 -34.13 60.03 -14.80
C SER A 575 -33.73 59.51 -16.18
N VAL A 576 -33.43 58.20 -16.29
CA VAL A 576 -32.97 57.55 -17.54
C VAL A 576 -34.12 57.53 -18.57
N PRO A 577 -33.98 58.20 -19.72
CA PRO A 577 -35.02 58.21 -20.73
C PRO A 577 -35.06 56.87 -21.47
N PHE A 578 -36.25 56.53 -21.95
CA PHE A 578 -36.42 55.40 -22.87
C PHE A 578 -35.53 55.57 -24.13
N PRO A 579 -34.99 54.49 -24.71
CA PRO A 579 -34.19 54.56 -25.93
C PRO A 579 -34.94 55.24 -27.10
N PRO A 580 -34.47 56.38 -27.63
CA PRO A 580 -35.18 57.08 -28.70
C PRO A 580 -35.18 56.27 -30.00
N LEU A 581 -36.17 56.50 -30.87
CA LEU A 581 -36.32 55.77 -32.15
C LEU A 581 -35.02 55.82 -32.98
N SER A 582 -34.43 57.00 -33.13
CA SER A 582 -33.16 57.25 -33.82
C SER A 582 -31.97 57.45 -32.86
N TYR A 583 -31.65 56.41 -32.07
CA TYR A 583 -30.50 56.47 -31.16
C TYR A 583 -29.17 56.24 -31.89
N LYS A 584 -28.31 57.27 -31.96
CA LYS A 584 -27.00 57.22 -32.66
C LYS A 584 -26.08 56.06 -32.26
N ARG A 585 -26.19 55.57 -31.01
CA ARG A 585 -25.36 54.45 -30.50
C ARG A 585 -26.12 53.12 -30.40
N GLY A 586 -27.35 53.05 -30.91
CA GLY A 586 -28.21 51.87 -30.76
C GLY A 586 -27.63 50.62 -31.41
N THR A 587 -27.08 50.74 -32.62
CA THR A 587 -26.45 49.62 -33.33
C THR A 587 -25.19 49.12 -32.62
N LYS A 588 -24.35 50.04 -32.10
CA LYS A 588 -23.14 49.67 -31.34
C LYS A 588 -23.46 48.90 -30.05
N LEU A 589 -24.50 49.32 -29.32
CA LEU A 589 -24.96 48.61 -28.12
C LEU A 589 -25.50 47.22 -28.45
N LEU A 590 -26.24 47.09 -29.55
CA LEU A 590 -26.74 45.79 -30.00
C LEU A 590 -25.59 44.84 -30.34
N VAL A 591 -24.56 45.31 -31.05
CA VAL A 591 -23.37 44.49 -31.37
C VAL A 591 -22.66 43.99 -30.11
N LEU A 592 -22.50 44.84 -29.08
CA LEU A 592 -21.90 44.42 -27.80
C LEU A 592 -22.74 43.36 -27.08
N ALA A 593 -24.07 43.53 -27.05
CA ALA A 593 -25.00 42.57 -26.46
C ALA A 593 -24.96 41.22 -27.18
N LEU A 594 -25.02 41.22 -28.52
CA LEU A 594 -24.94 40.01 -29.34
C LEU A 594 -23.57 39.32 -29.23
N GLY A 595 -22.49 40.08 -29.08
CA GLY A 595 -21.15 39.55 -28.83
C GLY A 595 -21.08 38.70 -27.56
N LYS A 596 -21.55 39.25 -26.44
CA LYS A 596 -21.61 38.54 -25.14
C LYS A 596 -22.43 37.26 -25.21
N LEU A 597 -23.58 37.28 -25.90
CA LEU A 597 -24.43 36.10 -26.05
C LEU A 597 -23.77 35.02 -26.92
N LYS A 598 -23.07 35.41 -27.98
CA LYS A 598 -22.36 34.49 -28.87
C LYS A 598 -21.16 33.81 -28.18
N GLU A 599 -20.44 34.53 -27.32
CA GLU A 599 -19.29 34.00 -26.57
C GLU A 599 -19.65 32.78 -25.72
N ALA A 600 -20.86 32.75 -25.12
CA ALA A 600 -21.36 31.65 -24.31
C ALA A 600 -21.45 30.30 -25.06
N TYR A 601 -21.49 30.33 -26.39
CA TYR A 601 -21.60 29.14 -27.25
C TYR A 601 -20.33 28.81 -28.03
N SER A 602 -19.31 29.69 -27.99
CA SER A 602 -18.05 29.50 -28.74
C SER A 602 -17.30 28.21 -28.39
N VAL A 603 -17.43 27.73 -27.16
CA VAL A 603 -16.74 26.54 -26.64
C VAL A 603 -17.56 25.25 -26.86
N LYS A 604 -18.88 25.34 -27.05
CA LYS A 604 -19.76 24.15 -27.09
C LYS A 604 -19.77 23.53 -28.49
N SER A 605 -19.28 22.29 -28.60
CA SER A 605 -19.28 21.54 -29.87
C SER A 605 -20.65 20.97 -30.26
N ARG A 606 -21.53 20.71 -29.28
CA ARG A 606 -22.90 20.20 -29.52
C ARG A 606 -23.93 21.18 -28.96
N LEU A 607 -24.85 21.59 -29.82
CA LEU A 607 -25.87 22.60 -29.52
C LEU A 607 -27.27 21.97 -29.55
N ASN A 608 -28.06 22.29 -28.52
CA ASN A 608 -29.49 21.93 -28.41
C ASN A 608 -30.33 22.77 -29.38
N GLN A 609 -31.60 22.40 -29.57
CA GLN A 609 -32.51 23.11 -30.48
C GLN A 609 -32.70 24.59 -30.09
N SER A 610 -32.99 24.87 -28.81
CA SER A 610 -33.11 26.25 -28.30
C SER A 610 -31.85 27.09 -28.52
N GLN A 611 -30.68 26.49 -28.38
CA GLN A 611 -29.38 27.16 -28.58
C GLN A 611 -29.09 27.44 -30.06
N ARG A 612 -29.56 26.58 -30.98
CA ARG A 612 -29.48 26.84 -32.42
C ARG A 612 -30.43 27.96 -32.83
N GLU A 613 -31.63 27.98 -32.27
CA GLU A 613 -32.58 29.07 -32.46
C GLU A 613 -32.02 30.39 -31.95
N GLU A 614 -31.36 30.39 -30.78
CA GLU A 614 -30.66 31.57 -30.26
C GLU A 614 -29.56 32.05 -31.21
N LEU A 615 -28.69 31.16 -31.70
CA LEU A 615 -27.64 31.53 -32.66
C LEU A 615 -28.22 32.05 -33.99
N ALA A 616 -29.29 31.44 -34.50
CA ALA A 616 -29.97 31.90 -35.70
C ALA A 616 -30.57 33.31 -35.52
N LEU A 617 -31.19 33.59 -34.37
CA LEU A 617 -31.70 34.92 -34.04
C LEU A 617 -30.58 35.94 -33.87
N ILE A 618 -29.44 35.54 -33.30
CA ILE A 618 -28.24 36.39 -33.19
C ILE A 618 -27.71 36.74 -34.59
N GLU A 619 -27.58 35.76 -35.49
CA GLU A 619 -27.14 35.98 -36.87
C GLU A 619 -28.12 36.87 -37.65
N GLN A 620 -29.42 36.64 -37.50
CA GLN A 620 -30.45 37.51 -38.10
C GLN A 620 -30.34 38.94 -37.58
N ALA A 621 -30.07 39.13 -36.28
CA ALA A 621 -29.89 40.43 -35.67
C ALA A 621 -28.62 41.16 -36.16
N TYR A 622 -27.56 40.42 -36.51
CA TYR A 622 -26.37 41.00 -37.15
C TYR A 622 -26.64 41.47 -38.58
N ASN A 623 -27.42 40.70 -39.35
CA ASN A 623 -27.75 41.02 -40.74
C ASN A 623 -28.68 42.26 -40.83
N ASN A 624 -29.71 42.31 -39.97
CA ASN A 624 -30.73 43.38 -39.97
C ASN A 624 -30.87 44.05 -38.58
N PRO A 625 -29.90 44.88 -38.16
CA PRO A 625 -29.89 45.44 -36.81
C PRO A 625 -31.02 46.44 -36.54
N HIS A 626 -31.48 47.18 -37.56
CA HIS A 626 -32.54 48.18 -37.40
C HIS A 626 -33.92 47.53 -37.13
N GLU A 627 -34.20 46.40 -37.77
CA GLU A 627 -35.42 45.62 -37.56
C GLU A 627 -35.40 44.99 -36.16
N CYS A 628 -34.27 44.38 -35.77
CA CYS A 628 -34.08 43.82 -34.44
C CYS A 628 -34.24 44.89 -33.34
N LEU A 629 -33.63 46.07 -33.49
CA LEU A 629 -33.80 47.19 -32.53
C LEU A 629 -35.25 47.65 -32.42
N SER A 630 -35.98 47.68 -33.53
CA SER A 630 -37.41 48.03 -33.53
C SER A 630 -38.23 46.98 -32.80
N ARG A 631 -37.90 45.69 -33.00
CA ARG A 631 -38.51 44.57 -32.27
C ARG A 631 -38.23 44.65 -30.78
N ILE A 632 -36.98 44.88 -30.35
CA ILE A 632 -36.60 45.03 -28.94
C ILE A 632 -37.38 46.18 -28.29
N LYS A 633 -37.40 47.38 -28.91
CA LYS A 633 -38.13 48.54 -28.38
C LYS A 633 -39.63 48.29 -28.28
N ARG A 634 -40.21 47.59 -29.26
CA ARG A 634 -41.62 47.19 -29.22
C ARG A 634 -41.88 46.27 -28.04
N LEU A 635 -41.07 45.21 -27.86
CA LEU A 635 -41.19 44.30 -26.72
C LEU A 635 -41.09 45.05 -25.38
N SER A 636 -40.13 45.97 -25.24
CA SER A 636 -39.99 46.79 -24.01
C SER A 636 -41.16 47.74 -23.74
N LEU A 637 -41.99 48.06 -24.73
CA LEU A 637 -43.17 48.92 -24.57
C LEU A 637 -44.45 48.12 -24.33
N THR A 638 -44.58 46.94 -24.94
CA THR A 638 -45.86 46.21 -25.00
C THR A 638 -45.90 44.96 -24.12
N GLN A 639 -44.76 44.34 -23.83
CA GLN A 639 -44.72 43.04 -23.16
C GLN A 639 -44.62 43.21 -21.63
N CYS A 640 -45.65 42.77 -20.91
CA CYS A 640 -45.68 42.71 -19.44
C CYS A 640 -45.81 41.27 -18.90
N ALA A 641 -46.01 40.29 -19.78
CA ALA A 641 -46.04 38.86 -19.46
C ALA A 641 -44.97 38.14 -20.29
N PHE A 642 -44.18 37.30 -19.63
CA PHE A 642 -43.01 36.61 -20.19
C PHE A 642 -43.24 35.10 -20.19
N VAL A 643 -42.46 34.37 -20.98
CA VAL A 643 -42.48 32.90 -21.01
C VAL A 643 -41.83 32.33 -19.75
N GLU A 644 -42.18 31.09 -19.39
CA GLU A 644 -41.56 30.40 -18.26
C GLU A 644 -40.05 30.19 -18.47
N SER A 645 -39.27 30.34 -17.40
CA SER A 645 -37.83 30.11 -17.41
C SER A 645 -37.49 28.81 -16.69
N ASP A 646 -36.75 27.92 -17.36
CA ASP A 646 -36.28 26.69 -16.73
C ASP A 646 -35.13 26.97 -15.76
N ILE A 647 -35.00 26.14 -14.71
CA ILE A 647 -33.92 26.21 -13.74
C ILE A 647 -33.14 24.90 -13.68
N TYR A 648 -31.82 24.99 -13.71
CA TYR A 648 -30.91 23.88 -13.46
C TYR A 648 -29.82 24.29 -12.48
N PHE A 649 -29.24 23.33 -11.77
CA PHE A 649 -28.18 23.60 -10.81
C PHE A 649 -26.82 23.24 -11.39
N PHE A 650 -25.91 24.21 -11.39
CA PHE A 650 -24.50 23.96 -11.63
C PHE A 650 -23.83 23.52 -10.33
N ASN A 651 -23.29 22.30 -10.36
CA ASN A 651 -22.65 21.71 -9.19
C ASN A 651 -21.15 22.06 -9.15
N THR A 652 -20.75 22.83 -8.13
CA THR A 652 -19.34 23.14 -7.86
C THR A 652 -18.65 22.10 -6.96
N TYR A 653 -19.37 21.04 -6.57
CA TYR A 653 -19.04 20.05 -5.54
C TYR A 653 -19.04 20.56 -4.09
N ASP A 654 -19.03 21.89 -3.90
CA ASP A 654 -19.23 22.55 -2.60
C ASP A 654 -20.64 23.14 -2.50
N LYS A 655 -21.05 23.93 -3.50
CA LYS A 655 -22.34 24.61 -3.57
C LYS A 655 -23.07 24.35 -4.88
N LEU A 656 -24.40 24.45 -4.84
CA LEU A 656 -25.27 24.37 -6.02
C LEU A 656 -25.65 25.79 -6.45
N ILE A 657 -25.23 26.19 -7.65
CA ILE A 657 -25.54 27.51 -8.21
C ILE A 657 -26.75 27.37 -9.14
N PRO A 658 -27.86 28.09 -8.93
CA PRO A 658 -28.99 28.08 -9.84
C PRO A 658 -28.64 28.81 -11.14
N CYS A 659 -28.95 28.17 -12.26
CA CYS A 659 -28.79 28.69 -13.61
C CYS A 659 -30.15 28.71 -14.30
N TYR A 660 -30.50 29.85 -14.88
CA TYR A 660 -31.80 30.05 -15.54
C TYR A 660 -31.64 29.94 -17.06
N ASP A 661 -32.54 29.21 -17.71
CA ASP A 661 -32.69 29.18 -19.17
C ASP A 661 -33.85 30.10 -19.58
N ILE A 662 -33.56 31.13 -20.37
CA ILE A 662 -34.49 32.21 -20.75
C ILE A 662 -34.72 32.14 -22.25
N GLU A 663 -35.94 32.45 -22.69
CA GLU A 663 -36.29 32.47 -24.11
C GLU A 663 -35.31 33.34 -24.94
N PRO A 664 -34.79 32.86 -26.09
CA PRO A 664 -33.75 33.54 -26.85
C PRO A 664 -34.06 35.00 -27.24
N MET A 665 -35.30 35.30 -27.63
CA MET A 665 -35.68 36.67 -28.02
C MET A 665 -35.72 37.63 -26.81
N GLU A 666 -36.23 37.15 -25.67
CA GLU A 666 -36.25 37.90 -24.41
C GLU A 666 -34.81 38.12 -23.91
N LYS A 667 -33.94 37.12 -24.06
CA LYS A 667 -32.53 37.20 -23.72
C LYS A 667 -31.78 38.25 -24.54
N ILE A 668 -32.04 38.38 -25.85
CA ILE A 668 -31.48 39.45 -26.70
C ILE A 668 -31.98 40.83 -26.25
N ALA A 669 -33.26 40.96 -25.94
CA ALA A 669 -33.83 42.22 -25.46
C ALA A 669 -33.23 42.62 -24.10
N ASN A 670 -33.11 41.67 -23.16
CA ASN A 670 -32.51 41.87 -21.85
C ASN A 670 -31.03 42.24 -21.96
N ALA A 671 -30.26 41.56 -22.81
CA ALA A 671 -28.86 41.89 -23.05
C ALA A 671 -28.70 43.30 -23.64
N TYR A 672 -29.58 43.73 -24.54
CA TYR A 672 -29.56 45.10 -25.07
C TYR A 672 -29.92 46.14 -23.99
N LEU A 673 -30.95 45.87 -23.18
CA LEU A 673 -31.36 46.76 -22.08
C LEU A 673 -30.29 46.87 -21.02
N ASP A 674 -29.63 45.76 -20.66
CA ASP A 674 -28.47 45.71 -19.77
C ASP A 674 -27.38 46.67 -20.26
N GLN A 675 -26.93 46.50 -21.51
CA GLN A 675 -25.91 47.37 -22.10
C GLN A 675 -26.36 48.85 -22.18
N PHE A 676 -27.64 49.12 -22.43
CA PHE A 676 -28.17 50.49 -22.46
C PHE A 676 -28.21 51.13 -21.07
N LEU A 677 -28.68 50.40 -20.05
CA LEU A 677 -28.82 50.88 -18.68
C LEU A 677 -27.45 51.14 -18.06
N PHE A 678 -26.50 50.22 -18.17
CA PHE A 678 -25.14 50.41 -17.65
C PHE A 678 -24.45 51.61 -18.29
N LEU A 679 -24.55 51.77 -19.63
CA LEU A 679 -23.97 52.94 -20.31
C LEU A 679 -24.60 54.27 -19.84
N LYS A 680 -25.91 54.28 -19.58
CA LYS A 680 -26.60 55.50 -19.13
C LYS A 680 -26.35 55.79 -17.65
N ALA A 681 -26.26 54.76 -16.83
CA ALA A 681 -25.95 54.85 -15.40
C ALA A 681 -24.54 55.45 -15.20
N ASP A 682 -23.54 54.93 -15.92
CA ASP A 682 -22.16 55.39 -15.81
C ASP A 682 -21.98 56.85 -16.29
N LYS A 683 -22.54 57.18 -17.46
CA LYS A 683 -22.53 58.56 -17.99
C LYS A 683 -23.14 59.61 -17.07
N ARG A 684 -23.99 59.18 -16.14
CA ARG A 684 -24.71 60.05 -15.20
C ARG A 684 -24.14 59.97 -13.79
N GLY A 685 -23.11 59.15 -13.56
CA GLY A 685 -22.55 58.92 -12.23
C GLY A 685 -23.58 58.35 -11.25
N LEU A 686 -24.51 57.51 -11.74
CA LEU A 686 -25.59 56.96 -10.91
C LEU A 686 -25.04 56.08 -9.79
N LEU A 687 -24.07 55.20 -10.11
CA LEU A 687 -23.41 54.32 -9.15
C LEU A 687 -22.20 55.04 -8.51
N PRO A 688 -22.10 55.07 -7.17
CA PRO A 688 -20.93 55.62 -6.48
C PRO A 688 -19.69 54.72 -6.61
N ALA A 689 -18.49 55.31 -6.43
CA ALA A 689 -17.21 54.61 -6.58
C ALA A 689 -16.95 53.47 -5.57
N TRP A 690 -17.71 53.41 -4.46
CA TRP A 690 -17.62 52.31 -3.49
C TRP A 690 -18.40 51.07 -3.93
N ASN A 691 -19.29 51.17 -4.92
CA ASN A 691 -19.99 50.01 -5.45
C ASN A 691 -19.02 49.21 -6.33
N ARG A 692 -18.70 47.99 -5.90
CA ARG A 692 -17.74 47.11 -6.57
C ARG A 692 -18.38 45.74 -6.76
N PRO A 693 -18.08 45.02 -7.85
CA PRO A 693 -17.02 45.25 -8.85
C PRO A 693 -17.32 46.40 -9.83
N ALA A 694 -16.28 47.04 -10.37
CA ALA A 694 -16.38 48.08 -11.40
C ALA A 694 -15.40 47.84 -12.54
N ASP A 695 -15.71 48.29 -13.75
CA ASP A 695 -14.96 47.99 -14.98
C ASP A 695 -13.52 48.53 -15.00
N ALA A 696 -13.22 49.55 -14.19
CA ALA A 696 -11.92 50.20 -14.17
C ALA A 696 -10.79 49.33 -13.58
N GLU A 697 -11.13 48.30 -12.79
CA GLU A 697 -10.10 47.51 -12.11
C GLU A 697 -10.49 46.05 -11.81
N PRO A 698 -9.52 45.12 -11.89
CA PRO A 698 -9.74 43.73 -11.50
C PRO A 698 -9.76 43.57 -9.96
N THR A 699 -10.39 42.49 -9.48
CA THR A 699 -10.55 42.22 -8.04
C THR A 699 -9.24 42.18 -7.25
N ARG A 700 -8.14 41.70 -7.84
CA ARG A 700 -6.82 41.70 -7.16
C ARG A 700 -6.32 43.12 -6.90
N LEU A 701 -6.43 44.00 -7.89
CA LEU A 701 -6.03 45.39 -7.76
C LEU A 701 -6.92 46.13 -6.74
N LEU A 702 -8.21 45.75 -6.65
CA LEU A 702 -9.12 46.29 -5.64
C LEU A 702 -8.63 45.98 -4.22
N VAL A 703 -8.18 44.74 -3.96
CA VAL A 703 -7.61 44.35 -2.65
C VAL A 703 -6.33 45.14 -2.35
N ASP A 704 -5.45 45.32 -3.35
CA ASP A 704 -4.23 46.11 -3.18
C ASP A 704 -4.53 47.59 -2.88
N LYS A 705 -5.50 48.19 -3.59
CA LYS A 705 -5.95 49.56 -3.30
C LYS A 705 -6.65 49.68 -1.95
N TRP A 706 -7.39 48.65 -1.52
CA TRP A 706 -7.99 48.63 -0.19
C TRP A 706 -6.90 48.62 0.90
N ARG A 707 -5.88 47.76 0.74
CA ARG A 707 -4.71 47.73 1.63
C ARG A 707 -3.97 49.06 1.66
N GLN A 708 -3.69 49.64 0.49
CA GLN A 708 -3.04 50.96 0.41
C GLN A 708 -3.92 52.05 1.01
N GLY A 709 -5.23 51.99 0.77
CA GLY A 709 -6.21 52.91 1.32
C GLY A 709 -6.20 52.90 2.84
N ILE A 710 -6.21 51.72 3.47
CA ILE A 710 -6.06 51.59 4.93
C ILE A 710 -4.74 52.20 5.39
N ASN A 711 -3.63 51.84 4.74
CA ASN A 711 -2.30 52.30 5.17
C ASN A 711 -2.07 53.81 5.01
N ASN A 712 -2.80 54.46 4.11
CA ASN A 712 -2.70 55.90 3.85
C ASN A 712 -3.63 56.74 4.74
N LEU A 713 -4.40 56.13 5.64
CA LEU A 713 -5.19 56.85 6.64
C LEU A 713 -4.26 57.46 7.70
N ASN A 714 -4.62 58.64 8.19
CA ASN A 714 -3.86 59.34 9.22
C ASN A 714 -3.88 58.54 10.52
N ASP A 715 -2.69 58.31 11.10
CA ASP A 715 -2.47 57.66 12.40
C ASP A 715 -3.19 56.31 12.61
N ILE A 716 -3.53 55.61 11.53
CA ILE A 716 -4.32 54.35 11.58
C ILE A 716 -3.65 53.24 12.40
N TRP A 717 -2.33 53.23 12.49
CA TRP A 717 -1.57 52.24 13.26
C TRP A 717 -1.17 52.75 14.65
N ALA A 718 -1.48 54.01 14.99
CA ALA A 718 -1.29 54.53 16.33
C ALA A 718 -2.34 53.90 17.26
N THR A 719 -1.89 53.43 18.42
CA THR A 719 -2.75 52.83 19.46
C THR A 719 -2.40 53.35 20.85
N SER A 720 -1.60 54.41 20.94
CA SER A 720 -1.12 54.98 22.20
C SER A 720 -2.25 55.57 23.06
N GLU A 721 -3.35 56.00 22.46
CA GLU A 721 -4.50 56.60 23.15
C GLU A 721 -5.68 55.62 23.33
N GLY A 722 -5.46 54.32 23.10
CA GLY A 722 -6.52 53.31 23.17
C GLY A 722 -7.40 53.24 21.91
N GLU A 723 -6.88 53.76 20.79
CA GLU A 723 -7.51 53.66 19.47
C GLU A 723 -7.57 52.19 19.00
N SER A 724 -8.60 51.83 18.23
CA SER A 724 -8.78 50.47 17.72
C SER A 724 -9.32 50.47 16.28
N ASN A 725 -8.83 49.53 15.49
CA ASN A 725 -9.29 49.31 14.12
C ASN A 725 -10.26 48.15 14.07
N VAL A 726 -11.40 48.35 13.39
CA VAL A 726 -12.41 47.33 13.19
C VAL A 726 -12.65 47.13 11.70
N LEU A 727 -12.42 45.91 11.22
CA LEU A 727 -12.79 45.48 9.87
C LEU A 727 -14.04 44.61 9.96
N MET A 728 -15.08 45.01 9.24
CA MET A 728 -16.35 44.28 9.16
C MET A 728 -16.53 43.74 7.75
N ASP A 729 -16.60 42.41 7.62
CA ASP A 729 -16.91 41.72 6.37
C ASP A 729 -18.16 40.87 6.56
N ASN A 730 -19.24 41.27 5.89
CA ASN A 730 -20.54 40.63 5.96
C ASN A 730 -21.08 40.39 4.56
N VAL A 731 -21.63 39.19 4.33
CA VAL A 731 -22.38 38.87 3.11
C VAL A 731 -23.85 39.19 3.37
N LEU A 732 -24.39 40.16 2.61
CA LEU A 732 -25.79 40.61 2.70
C LEU A 732 -26.78 39.63 2.05
#